data_AF-A0AAU0N540-F1
#
_entry.id   AF-A0AAU0N540-F1
#
_cell.length_a   1.000
_cell.length_b   1.000
_cell.length_c   1.000
_cell.angle_alpha   90.00
_cell.angle_beta   90.00
_cell.angle_gamma   90.00
#
_symmetry.space_group_name_H-M   'P 1'
#
loop_
_entity.id
_entity.type
_entity.pdbx_description
1 polymer ?
#
loop_
_entity_poly.entity_id
_entity_poly.type
_entity_poly.pdbx_seq_one_letter_code
_entity_poly.pdbx_strand_id
1 'polypeptide(L)'
;MKTGSQSSFSALRSNSAAVFMGLLVLATLIGLFVSIYLVQSYAGRDQGYQEDVAELRALSYQMVSYAPAATAGDEQAFADLEKVVNQMAATWNELQGMDPGSKRALEQELAVYGQVWRQMREQADTIIGNKDSIIFLNDVASTLNDSLPELQAEHNNIVEILLANNAPANQVEQAQLQVWRAERIGRNIDKMLQGGDDAESAADQFNTDASLFGKVVEGMKGGDVVMGISRVTDGEARESLEEITELFEFVSSSVREIFEATPALFATRQAADGIAASSPQLLEALSVLNDRIGGLSSERQPNNQTIFIIAGVFVLLIFAMMIQAFSGTRRSLRAESETNERNQQAIMQLLDELADLADGDLTTSATVTEAFTGAIADSINYTIDQLRVLVSRINGAAQEVSSLSQETQQTALHLAEASEHQAQEIAGASAAVNEMAVTIDQVSANAAESAQVAERSVQIASNGAKVVQNTIKGMDTIREQIQDTSKRIKRLGESSQEIGDIVSLINDIADQTNILALNAAIQASMAGDAGRGFAVVADEVQRLAERSAAATKQIEGLVKAIQSDTNEAVVSMESTTTEVVRGARLAQDAGVALEEIETVSTNLASLIQNISNAARQQASSAGHISNTMNVIQEITSQTSAGTQATAQSIGNLAQTASALRDSVAGFKLPSHDDVDGESDLYDGDLAQLSEEFPMLDDEAAEDELDMLTAAERSGRAMA
;
A
#
# COMPACT_ATOMS: atom_id res chain seq x y z
N MET A 1 -4.33 90.94 47.24
CA MET A 1 -5.24 90.17 48.11
C MET A 1 -4.89 88.70 47.96
N LYS A 2 -4.39 88.09 49.04
CA LYS A 2 -4.14 86.64 49.16
C LYS A 2 -5.44 85.99 49.63
N THR A 3 -6.07 85.18 48.79
CA THR A 3 -7.14 84.23 49.11
C THR A 3 -7.03 83.15 48.03
N GLY A 4 -6.80 81.88 48.28
CA GLY A 4 -6.91 81.10 49.49
C GLY A 4 -7.17 79.69 49.01
N SER A 5 -6.12 79.02 48.54
CA SER A 5 -6.11 77.59 48.25
C SER A 5 -6.36 76.83 49.57
N GLN A 6 -7.63 76.59 49.92
CA GLN A 6 -7.98 75.73 51.04
C GLN A 6 -9.08 74.75 50.65
N SER A 7 -8.58 73.56 50.32
CA SER A 7 -9.13 72.23 50.62
C SER A 7 -10.61 71.97 50.29
N SER A 8 -10.84 71.45 49.08
CA SER A 8 -11.93 70.50 48.82
C SER A 8 -11.86 69.24 49.71
N PHE A 9 -10.75 69.05 50.43
CA PHE A 9 -10.54 67.99 51.43
C PHE A 9 -11.24 68.22 52.78
N SER A 10 -11.73 69.42 53.10
CA SER A 10 -12.40 69.67 54.40
C SER A 10 -13.90 69.38 54.39
N ALA A 11 -14.55 69.34 53.23
CA ALA A 11 -15.97 69.00 53.08
C ALA A 11 -16.27 67.49 53.18
N LEU A 12 -15.25 66.63 53.02
CA LEU A 12 -15.39 65.18 53.24
C LEU A 12 -15.42 64.82 54.74
N ARG A 13 -15.03 65.70 55.66
CA ARG A 13 -14.90 65.35 57.08
C ARG A 13 -16.21 65.44 57.88
N SER A 14 -17.28 66.00 57.32
CA SER A 14 -18.58 66.12 58.02
C SER A 14 -19.59 65.04 57.67
N ASN A 15 -19.28 64.14 56.71
CA ASN A 15 -20.17 63.04 56.35
C ASN A 15 -19.38 61.74 56.22
N SER A 16 -19.09 61.10 57.36
CA SER A 16 -18.36 59.82 57.43
C SER A 16 -18.97 58.74 56.53
N ALA A 17 -20.29 58.78 56.31
CA ALA A 17 -21.00 57.88 55.42
C ALA A 17 -20.64 58.08 53.93
N ALA A 18 -20.40 59.32 53.47
CA ALA A 18 -20.05 59.60 52.08
C ALA A 18 -18.61 59.20 51.74
N VAL A 19 -17.67 59.42 52.68
CA VAL A 19 -16.29 58.95 52.54
C VAL A 19 -16.24 57.42 52.51
N PHE A 20 -17.00 56.77 53.39
CA PHE A 20 -17.07 55.31 53.45
C PHE A 20 -17.64 54.70 52.17
N MET A 21 -18.71 55.28 51.60
CA MET A 21 -19.24 54.86 50.30
C MET A 21 -18.26 55.13 49.14
N GLY A 22 -17.54 56.25 49.15
CA GLY A 22 -16.49 56.55 48.18
C GLY A 22 -15.37 55.50 48.17
N LEU A 23 -14.94 55.08 49.35
CA LEU A 23 -13.95 54.01 49.50
C LEU A 23 -14.51 52.65 49.07
N LEU A 24 -15.79 52.36 49.32
CA LEU A 24 -16.46 51.14 48.85
C LEU A 24 -16.57 51.06 47.33
N VAL A 25 -16.91 52.16 46.65
CA VAL A 25 -16.96 52.24 45.18
C VAL A 25 -15.57 52.05 44.57
N LEU A 26 -14.55 52.67 45.16
CA LEU A 26 -13.16 52.48 44.72
C LEU A 26 -12.69 51.03 44.93
N ALA A 27 -13.04 50.43 46.06
CA ALA A 27 -12.71 49.04 46.35
C ALA A 27 -13.40 48.05 45.40
N THR A 28 -14.67 48.28 45.03
CA THR A 28 -15.38 47.44 44.06
C THR A 28 -14.91 47.66 42.63
N LEU A 29 -14.50 48.89 42.25
CA LEU A 29 -13.88 49.16 40.95
C LEU A 29 -12.53 48.43 40.81
N ILE A 30 -11.67 48.53 41.84
CA ILE A 30 -10.40 47.79 41.88
C ILE A 30 -10.68 46.28 41.84
N GLY A 31 -11.67 45.81 42.61
CA GLY A 31 -12.10 44.40 42.60
C GLY A 31 -12.59 43.94 41.22
N LEU A 32 -13.34 44.77 40.49
CA LEU A 32 -13.80 44.49 39.12
C LEU A 32 -12.61 44.40 38.16
N PHE A 33 -11.70 45.38 38.19
CA PHE A 33 -10.52 45.40 37.32
C PHE A 33 -9.59 44.21 37.59
N VAL A 34 -9.32 43.90 38.86
CA VAL A 34 -8.54 42.71 39.25
C VAL A 34 -9.24 41.43 38.83
N SER A 35 -10.57 41.34 38.98
CA SER A 35 -11.35 40.18 38.55
C SER A 35 -11.31 39.98 37.03
N ILE A 36 -11.44 41.04 36.24
CA ILE A 36 -11.34 40.99 34.77
C ILE A 36 -9.93 40.56 34.36
N TYR A 37 -8.90 41.17 34.95
CA TYR A 37 -7.50 40.82 34.68
C TYR A 37 -7.19 39.36 35.01
N LEU A 38 -7.67 38.85 36.15
CA LEU A 38 -7.48 37.45 36.54
C LEU A 38 -8.22 36.49 35.59
N VAL A 39 -9.48 36.77 35.24
CA VAL A 39 -10.26 35.94 34.32
C VAL A 39 -9.60 35.91 32.94
N GLN A 40 -9.14 37.05 32.42
CA GLN A 40 -8.45 37.12 31.13
C GLN A 40 -7.08 36.43 31.17
N SER A 41 -6.34 36.53 32.28
CA SER A 41 -5.09 35.82 32.47
C SER A 41 -5.30 34.30 32.60
N TYR A 42 -6.39 33.84 33.20
CA TYR A 42 -6.72 32.41 33.24
C TYR A 42 -7.15 31.89 31.88
N ALA A 43 -7.98 32.63 31.14
CA ALA A 43 -8.40 32.26 29.79
C ALA A 43 -7.20 32.07 28.84
N GLY A 44 -6.20 32.96 28.87
CA GLY A 44 -4.99 32.80 28.06
C GLY A 44 -4.14 31.58 28.45
N ARG A 45 -4.12 31.20 29.73
CA ARG A 45 -3.43 29.97 30.18
C ARG A 45 -4.20 28.71 29.81
N ASP A 46 -5.52 28.74 29.96
CA ASP A 46 -6.39 27.62 29.61
C ASP A 46 -6.32 27.32 28.11
N GLN A 47 -6.21 28.36 27.26
CA GLN A 47 -5.93 28.20 25.83
C GLN A 47 -4.58 27.52 25.58
N GLY A 48 -3.52 27.94 26.26
CA GLY A 48 -2.20 27.29 26.16
C GLY A 48 -2.26 25.79 26.54
N TYR A 49 -2.96 25.45 27.62
CA TYR A 49 -3.13 24.04 28.00
C TYR A 49 -3.93 23.23 26.96
N GLN A 50 -4.88 23.85 26.26
CA GLN A 50 -5.61 23.19 25.17
C GLN A 50 -4.74 22.99 23.93
N GLU A 51 -3.87 23.96 23.62
CA GLU A 51 -2.86 23.83 22.55
C GLU A 51 -1.89 22.68 22.86
N ASP A 52 -1.39 22.57 24.10
CA ASP A 52 -0.54 21.47 24.55
C ASP A 52 -1.24 20.10 24.42
N VAL A 53 -2.52 20.02 24.80
CA VAL A 53 -3.33 18.77 24.67
C VAL A 53 -3.57 18.42 23.20
N ALA A 54 -3.80 19.41 22.33
CA ALA A 54 -3.94 19.19 20.89
C ALA A 54 -2.62 18.71 20.27
N GLU A 55 -1.49 19.28 20.68
CA GLU A 55 -0.15 18.83 20.25
C GLU A 55 0.11 17.39 20.70
N LEU A 56 -0.15 17.05 21.96
CA LEU A 56 -0.02 15.67 22.48
C LEU A 56 -0.90 14.69 21.70
N ARG A 57 -2.09 15.11 21.23
CA ARG A 57 -2.97 14.30 20.40
C ARG A 57 -2.37 14.06 19.03
N ALA A 58 -1.84 15.09 18.38
CA ALA A 58 -1.18 14.98 17.08
C ALA A 58 0.08 14.08 17.15
N LEU A 59 0.92 14.30 18.15
CA LEU A 59 2.12 13.50 18.39
C LEU A 59 1.78 12.03 18.70
N SER A 60 0.68 11.77 19.41
CA SER A 60 0.19 10.39 19.64
C SER A 60 -0.14 9.66 18.34
N TYR A 61 -0.72 10.34 17.34
CA TYR A 61 -0.98 9.72 16.03
C TYR A 61 0.33 9.43 15.28
N GLN A 62 1.29 10.35 15.33
CA GLN A 62 2.60 10.16 14.71
C GLN A 62 3.36 8.99 15.34
N MET A 63 3.33 8.85 16.66
CA MET A 63 3.97 7.73 17.37
C MET A 63 3.44 6.37 16.90
N VAL A 64 2.12 6.24 16.76
CA VAL A 64 1.48 5.01 16.24
C VAL A 64 1.87 4.73 14.78
N SER A 65 2.11 5.78 13.99
CA SER A 65 2.54 5.65 12.60
C SER A 65 4.00 5.25 12.47
N TYR A 66 4.91 5.81 13.28
CA TYR A 66 6.35 5.56 13.17
C TYR A 66 6.79 4.26 13.84
N ALA A 67 6.10 3.82 14.90
CA ALA A 67 6.47 2.59 15.62
C ALA A 67 6.54 1.34 14.71
N PRO A 68 5.54 1.02 13.87
CA PRO A 68 5.63 -0.12 12.95
C PRO A 68 6.74 0.02 11.91
N ALA A 69 6.94 1.21 11.35
CA ALA A 69 7.99 1.47 10.37
C ALA A 69 9.40 1.27 10.97
N ALA A 70 9.62 1.75 12.20
CA ALA A 70 10.85 1.49 12.94
C ALA A 70 11.05 -0.02 13.18
N THR A 71 10.00 -0.77 13.55
CA THR A 71 10.11 -2.23 13.71
C THR A 71 10.42 -2.99 12.42
N ALA A 72 10.13 -2.37 11.26
CA ALA A 72 10.46 -2.92 9.95
C ALA A 72 11.91 -2.65 9.52
N GLY A 73 12.69 -1.89 10.30
CA GLY A 73 14.08 -1.57 10.00
C GLY A 73 14.29 -0.22 9.30
N ASP A 74 13.28 0.64 9.23
CA ASP A 74 13.43 2.00 8.71
C ASP A 74 14.21 2.88 9.70
N GLU A 75 15.46 3.20 9.35
CA GLU A 75 16.34 4.03 10.19
C GLU A 75 15.77 5.44 10.43
N GLN A 76 15.11 6.03 9.44
CA GLN A 76 14.53 7.36 9.57
C GLN A 76 13.33 7.33 10.52
N ALA A 77 12.52 6.26 10.46
CA ALA A 77 11.40 6.07 11.37
C ALA A 77 11.84 5.95 12.85
N PHE A 78 13.02 5.37 13.15
CA PHE A 78 13.57 5.39 14.51
C PHE A 78 13.85 6.82 14.99
N ALA A 79 14.49 7.64 14.15
CA ALA A 79 14.79 9.03 14.49
C ALA A 79 13.52 9.86 14.70
N ASP A 80 12.52 9.66 13.84
CA ASP A 80 11.23 10.33 13.95
C ASP A 80 10.44 9.86 15.18
N LEU A 81 10.46 8.57 15.51
CA LEU A 81 9.86 8.03 16.73
C LEU A 81 10.52 8.63 17.98
N GLU A 82 11.85 8.66 18.06
CA GLU A 82 12.58 9.25 19.17
C GLU A 82 12.24 10.74 19.33
N LYS A 83 12.19 11.48 18.22
CA LYS A 83 11.80 12.89 18.22
C LYS A 83 10.39 13.09 18.78
N VAL A 84 9.42 12.29 18.32
CA VAL A 84 8.03 12.35 18.78
C VAL A 84 7.92 12.02 20.27
N VAL A 85 8.59 10.96 20.74
CA VAL A 85 8.62 10.60 22.18
C VAL A 85 9.16 11.75 23.03
N ASN A 86 10.27 12.37 22.58
CA ASN A 86 10.90 13.47 23.29
C ASN A 86 10.01 14.73 23.30
N GLN A 87 9.36 15.06 22.19
CA GLN A 87 8.39 16.16 22.10
C GLN A 87 7.20 15.92 23.03
N MET A 88 6.60 14.73 23.00
CA MET A 88 5.49 14.38 23.91
C MET A 88 5.92 14.46 25.37
N ALA A 89 7.13 14.03 25.71
CA ALA A 89 7.67 14.14 27.06
C ALA A 89 7.86 15.61 27.49
N ALA A 90 8.30 16.47 26.58
CA ALA A 90 8.45 17.90 26.83
C ALA A 90 7.09 18.57 27.04
N THR A 91 6.15 18.41 26.11
CA THR A 91 4.79 18.96 26.21
C THR A 91 4.07 18.44 27.45
N TRP A 92 4.24 17.16 27.80
CA TRP A 92 3.70 16.61 29.05
C TRP A 92 4.30 17.25 30.31
N ASN A 93 5.60 17.54 30.33
CA ASN A 93 6.25 18.22 31.46
C ASN A 93 5.77 19.67 31.60
N GLU A 94 5.58 20.37 30.48
CA GLU A 94 4.99 21.72 30.45
C GLU A 94 3.58 21.70 31.02
N LEU A 95 2.78 20.73 30.58
CA LEU A 95 1.42 20.53 31.08
C LEU A 95 1.41 20.18 32.57
N GLN A 96 2.36 19.39 33.09
CA GLN A 96 2.50 19.14 34.55
C GLN A 96 2.93 20.37 35.35
N GLY A 97 3.53 21.35 34.69
CA GLY A 97 3.94 22.65 35.21
C GLY A 97 2.80 23.66 35.34
N MET A 98 1.56 23.27 35.01
CA MET A 98 0.37 24.11 35.14
C MET A 98 0.17 24.64 36.57
N ASP A 99 -0.52 25.78 36.66
CA ASP A 99 -0.69 26.49 37.92
C ASP A 99 -1.37 25.63 39.02
N PRO A 100 -1.08 25.88 40.31
CA PRO A 100 -1.55 25.02 41.41
C PRO A 100 -3.08 24.94 41.57
N GLY A 101 -3.84 25.86 40.96
CA GLY A 101 -5.30 25.83 40.96
C GLY A 101 -5.81 24.84 39.91
N SER A 102 -5.35 25.01 38.67
CA SER A 102 -5.65 24.13 37.53
C SER A 102 -5.22 22.68 37.80
N LYS A 103 -4.01 22.50 38.35
CA LYS A 103 -3.46 21.18 38.67
C LYS A 103 -4.30 20.38 39.67
N ARG A 104 -4.90 21.05 40.67
CA ARG A 104 -5.78 20.40 41.65
C ARG A 104 -7.14 20.04 41.05
N ALA A 105 -7.65 20.86 40.13
CA ALA A 105 -8.93 20.61 39.49
C ALA A 105 -8.86 19.45 38.47
N LEU A 106 -7.69 19.23 37.88
CA LEU A 106 -7.41 18.19 36.87
C LEU A 106 -6.59 17.00 37.40
N GLU A 107 -6.46 16.84 38.72
CA GLU A 107 -5.53 15.87 39.32
C GLU A 107 -5.81 14.43 38.86
N GLN A 108 -7.10 14.08 38.72
CA GLN A 108 -7.53 12.75 38.32
C GLN A 108 -7.24 12.50 36.84
N GLU A 109 -7.57 13.45 35.97
CA GLU A 109 -7.40 13.38 34.53
C GLU A 109 -5.90 13.33 34.15
N LEU A 110 -5.08 14.16 34.80
CA LEU A 110 -3.62 14.14 34.66
C LEU A 110 -3.02 12.80 35.11
N ALA A 111 -3.55 12.20 36.18
CA ALA A 111 -3.07 10.91 36.66
C ALA A 111 -3.39 9.77 35.67
N VAL A 112 -4.59 9.78 35.08
CA VAL A 112 -5.01 8.79 34.07
C VAL A 112 -4.14 8.89 32.82
N TYR A 113 -4.01 10.09 32.23
CA TYR A 113 -3.14 10.29 31.08
C TYR A 113 -1.69 9.90 31.39
N GLY A 114 -1.15 10.35 32.53
CA GLY A 114 0.22 10.07 32.93
C GLY A 114 0.53 8.59 33.12
N GLN A 115 -0.46 7.77 33.49
CA GLN A 115 -0.31 6.31 33.55
C GLN A 115 -0.19 5.70 32.16
N VAL A 116 -1.10 6.04 31.24
CA VAL A 116 -1.10 5.51 29.87
C VAL A 116 0.13 5.99 29.11
N TRP A 117 0.49 7.26 29.26
CA TRP A 117 1.70 7.84 28.66
C TRP A 117 2.97 7.11 29.12
N ARG A 118 3.10 6.80 30.42
CA ARG A 118 4.27 6.07 30.93
C ARG A 118 4.41 4.69 30.30
N GLN A 119 3.29 3.96 30.17
CA GLN A 119 3.28 2.65 29.53
C GLN A 119 3.67 2.77 28.05
N MET A 120 3.05 3.69 27.32
CA MET A 120 3.33 3.90 25.90
C MET A 120 4.79 4.34 25.66
N ARG A 121 5.32 5.22 26.51
CA ARG A 121 6.73 5.63 26.47
C ARG A 121 7.68 4.47 26.71
N GLU A 122 7.41 3.60 27.68
CA GLU A 122 8.24 2.41 27.94
C GLU A 122 8.28 1.47 26.73
N GLN A 123 7.16 1.32 26.02
CA GLN A 123 7.14 0.60 24.75
C GLN A 123 7.97 1.31 23.67
N ALA A 124 7.80 2.62 23.51
CA ALA A 124 8.57 3.38 22.52
C ALA A 124 10.09 3.37 22.81
N ASP A 125 10.48 3.49 24.07
CA ASP A 125 11.87 3.39 24.53
C ASP A 125 12.44 1.98 24.27
N THR A 126 11.60 0.94 24.35
CA THR A 126 12.00 -0.45 23.97
C THR A 126 12.27 -0.56 22.47
N ILE A 127 11.45 0.07 21.63
CA ILE A 127 11.69 0.10 20.18
C ILE A 127 13.01 0.84 19.90
N ILE A 128 13.13 2.08 20.39
CA ILE A 128 14.30 2.94 20.16
C ILE A 128 15.59 2.29 20.68
N GLY A 129 15.55 1.69 21.87
CA GLY A 129 16.71 1.04 22.49
C GLY A 129 17.20 -0.21 21.75
N ASN A 130 16.38 -0.81 20.90
CA ASN A 130 16.73 -1.97 20.08
C ASN A 130 17.10 -1.61 18.64
N LYS A 131 17.19 -0.33 18.28
CA LYS A 131 17.47 0.17 16.91
C LYS A 131 18.56 -0.62 16.20
N ASP A 132 19.76 -0.71 16.80
CA ASP A 132 20.93 -1.31 16.16
C ASP A 132 20.70 -2.79 15.83
N SER A 133 20.06 -3.54 16.74
CA SER A 133 19.71 -4.95 16.53
C SER A 133 18.71 -5.16 15.39
N ILE A 134 17.74 -4.25 15.24
CA ILE A 134 16.73 -4.33 14.18
C ILE A 134 17.34 -4.00 12.82
N ILE A 135 18.13 -2.92 12.75
CA ILE A 135 18.84 -2.52 11.53
C ILE A 135 19.77 -3.64 11.09
N PHE A 136 20.57 -4.18 12.01
CA PHE A 136 21.45 -5.31 11.74
C PHE A 136 20.71 -6.52 11.16
N LEU A 137 19.57 -6.92 11.75
CA LEU A 137 18.78 -8.05 11.24
C LEU A 137 18.19 -7.77 9.85
N ASN A 138 17.78 -6.53 9.60
CA ASN A 138 17.27 -6.12 8.28
C ASN A 138 18.40 -6.13 7.23
N ASP A 139 19.59 -5.62 7.56
CA ASP A 139 20.76 -5.65 6.69
C ASP A 139 21.18 -7.08 6.33
N VAL A 140 21.14 -8.00 7.29
CA VAL A 140 21.39 -9.43 7.05
C VAL A 140 20.35 -10.01 6.08
N ALA A 141 19.07 -9.73 6.30
CA ALA A 141 18.02 -10.24 5.43
C ALA A 141 18.14 -9.68 4.01
N SER A 142 18.37 -8.37 3.86
CA SER A 142 18.58 -7.74 2.55
C SER A 142 19.78 -8.33 1.84
N THR A 143 20.93 -8.41 2.52
CA THR A 143 22.17 -8.96 1.95
C THR A 143 21.98 -10.42 1.52
N LEU A 144 21.32 -11.24 2.34
CA LEU A 144 21.04 -12.63 2.01
C LEU A 144 20.08 -12.73 0.82
N ASN A 145 19.00 -11.94 0.79
CA ASN A 145 18.00 -11.97 -0.27
C ASN A 145 18.58 -11.51 -1.61
N ASP A 146 19.48 -10.53 -1.59
CA ASP A 146 20.22 -10.07 -2.77
C ASP A 146 21.22 -11.12 -3.26
N SER A 147 21.87 -11.85 -2.35
CA SER A 147 22.87 -12.87 -2.68
C SER A 147 22.27 -14.26 -2.99
N LEU A 148 21.01 -14.50 -2.63
CA LEU A 148 20.36 -15.82 -2.73
C LEU A 148 20.27 -16.34 -4.18
N PRO A 149 19.89 -15.55 -5.20
CA PRO A 149 19.85 -16.03 -6.58
C PRO A 149 21.23 -16.48 -7.09
N GLU A 150 22.28 -15.75 -6.72
CA GLU A 150 23.65 -16.06 -7.11
C GLU A 150 24.17 -17.31 -6.38
N LEU A 151 23.89 -17.43 -5.07
CA LEU A 151 24.15 -18.65 -4.30
C LEU A 151 23.47 -19.88 -4.90
N GLN A 152 22.25 -19.74 -5.42
CA GLN A 152 21.52 -20.83 -6.09
C GLN A 152 22.12 -21.17 -7.44
N ALA A 153 22.52 -20.16 -8.22
CA ALA A 153 23.17 -20.34 -9.51
C ALA A 153 24.49 -21.11 -9.37
N GLU A 154 25.35 -20.70 -8.42
CA GLU A 154 26.64 -21.36 -8.19
C GLU A 154 26.47 -22.79 -7.67
N HIS A 155 25.48 -23.05 -6.81
CA HIS A 155 25.19 -24.43 -6.38
C HIS A 155 24.69 -25.31 -7.52
N ASN A 156 23.84 -24.79 -8.40
CA ASN A 156 23.38 -25.52 -9.59
C ASN A 156 24.55 -25.80 -10.55
N ASN A 157 25.46 -24.83 -10.72
CA ASN A 157 26.68 -25.00 -11.51
C ASN A 157 27.56 -26.13 -10.95
N ILE A 158 27.76 -26.18 -9.62
CA ILE A 158 28.46 -27.30 -8.97
C ILE A 158 27.78 -28.64 -9.27
N VAL A 159 26.45 -28.72 -9.20
CA VAL A 159 25.71 -29.96 -9.51
C VAL A 159 25.95 -30.40 -10.95
N GLU A 160 25.90 -29.48 -11.92
CA GLU A 160 26.16 -29.78 -13.33
C GLU A 160 27.58 -30.28 -13.56
N ILE A 161 28.58 -29.60 -12.99
CA ILE A 161 30.01 -29.98 -13.10
C ILE A 161 30.24 -31.38 -12.49
N LEU A 162 29.68 -31.64 -11.30
CA LEU A 162 29.82 -32.93 -10.63
C LEU A 162 29.18 -34.07 -11.44
N LEU A 163 28.02 -33.84 -12.05
CA LEU A 163 27.37 -34.82 -12.93
C LEU A 163 28.18 -35.06 -14.21
N ALA A 164 28.67 -34.00 -14.85
CA ALA A 164 29.47 -34.09 -16.07
C ALA A 164 30.77 -34.90 -15.86
N ASN A 165 31.37 -34.80 -14.67
CA ASN A 165 32.59 -35.48 -14.30
C ASN A 165 32.39 -36.86 -13.64
N ASN A 166 31.17 -37.40 -13.62
CA ASN A 166 30.82 -38.66 -12.95
C ASN A 166 31.27 -38.69 -11.47
N ALA A 167 31.09 -37.59 -10.75
CA ALA A 167 31.39 -37.52 -9.33
C ALA A 167 30.52 -38.52 -8.51
N PRO A 168 31.00 -38.95 -7.34
CA PRO A 168 30.23 -39.81 -6.44
C PRO A 168 28.82 -39.24 -6.15
N ALA A 169 27.80 -40.12 -6.14
CA ALA A 169 26.41 -39.71 -5.95
C ALA A 169 26.16 -38.94 -4.64
N ASN A 170 26.93 -39.21 -3.58
CA ASN A 170 26.84 -38.48 -2.32
C ASN A 170 27.31 -37.01 -2.46
N GLN A 171 28.27 -36.70 -3.33
CA GLN A 171 28.69 -35.31 -3.56
C GLN A 171 27.61 -34.52 -4.29
N VAL A 172 26.99 -35.13 -5.31
CA VAL A 172 25.86 -34.53 -6.04
C VAL A 172 24.67 -34.30 -5.11
N GLU A 173 24.34 -35.29 -4.26
CA GLU A 173 23.27 -35.16 -3.28
C GLU A 173 23.53 -34.00 -2.30
N GLN A 174 24.74 -33.88 -1.75
CA GLN A 174 25.06 -32.79 -0.82
C GLN A 174 24.94 -31.42 -1.49
N ALA A 175 25.45 -31.28 -2.72
CA ALA A 175 25.35 -30.04 -3.49
C ALA A 175 23.88 -29.65 -3.75
N GLN A 176 23.04 -30.60 -4.15
CA GLN A 176 21.61 -30.37 -4.38
C GLN A 176 20.87 -29.94 -3.10
N LEU A 177 21.19 -30.57 -1.96
CA LEU A 177 20.56 -30.24 -0.68
C LEU A 177 20.91 -28.82 -0.18
N GLN A 178 22.07 -28.28 -0.58
CA GLN A 178 22.46 -26.93 -0.20
C GLN A 178 21.60 -25.85 -0.85
N VAL A 179 21.16 -26.03 -2.10
CA VAL A 179 20.22 -25.10 -2.76
C VAL A 179 18.96 -24.91 -1.91
N TRP A 180 18.38 -26.02 -1.43
CA TRP A 180 17.20 -25.98 -0.59
C TRP A 180 17.46 -25.37 0.79
N ARG A 181 18.66 -25.60 1.37
CA ARG A 181 19.05 -24.96 2.64
C ARG A 181 19.20 -23.46 2.49
N ALA A 182 19.90 -22.97 1.46
CA ALA A 182 20.06 -21.53 1.21
C ALA A 182 18.69 -20.83 1.15
N GLU A 183 17.78 -21.42 0.38
CA GLU A 183 16.40 -20.95 0.26
C GLU A 183 15.63 -21.01 1.59
N ARG A 184 15.82 -22.08 2.40
CA ARG A 184 15.19 -22.18 3.73
C ARG A 184 15.75 -21.17 4.72
N ILE A 185 17.04 -20.84 4.65
CA ILE A 185 17.69 -19.81 5.46
C ILE A 185 17.05 -18.45 5.12
N GLY A 186 16.94 -18.10 3.83
CA GLY A 186 16.29 -16.87 3.37
C GLY A 186 14.84 -16.75 3.87
N ARG A 187 14.01 -17.77 3.63
CA ARG A 187 12.62 -17.75 4.11
C ARG A 187 12.47 -17.67 5.63
N ASN A 188 13.39 -18.27 6.39
CA ASN A 188 13.31 -18.22 7.84
C ASN A 188 13.73 -16.87 8.40
N ILE A 189 14.72 -16.19 7.80
CA ILE A 189 15.05 -14.82 8.21
C ILE A 189 13.90 -13.85 7.90
N ASP A 190 13.22 -14.01 6.75
CA ASP A 190 12.04 -13.21 6.42
C ASP A 190 10.89 -13.45 7.42
N LYS A 191 10.68 -14.71 7.82
CA LYS A 191 9.68 -15.06 8.85
C LYS A 191 10.02 -14.49 10.22
N MET A 192 11.29 -14.48 10.59
CA MET A 192 11.74 -13.80 11.82
C MET A 192 11.38 -12.31 11.74
N LEU A 193 11.74 -11.66 10.63
CA LEU A 193 11.46 -10.24 10.40
C LEU A 193 9.97 -9.92 10.30
N GLN A 194 9.13 -10.82 9.76
CA GLN A 194 7.66 -10.71 9.69
C GLN A 194 6.96 -10.96 11.02
N GLY A 195 7.62 -11.61 11.98
CA GLY A 195 7.13 -11.89 13.33
C GLY A 195 5.94 -12.84 13.40
N GLY A 196 5.24 -12.83 14.55
CA GLY A 196 4.13 -13.74 14.85
C GLY A 196 4.56 -14.99 15.65
N ASP A 197 3.62 -15.93 15.85
CA ASP A 197 3.81 -17.12 16.69
C ASP A 197 4.95 -18.04 16.19
N ASP A 198 5.24 -18.01 14.88
CA ASP A 198 6.24 -18.87 14.25
C ASP A 198 7.67 -18.27 14.29
N ALA A 199 7.85 -17.01 14.69
CA ALA A 199 9.12 -16.30 14.56
C ALA A 199 10.26 -16.90 15.40
N GLU A 200 9.96 -17.35 16.62
CA GLU A 200 10.93 -18.03 17.50
C GLU A 200 11.40 -19.35 16.87
N SER A 201 10.45 -20.13 16.33
CA SER A 201 10.78 -21.38 15.63
C SER A 201 11.57 -21.15 14.34
N ALA A 202 11.31 -20.03 13.65
CA ALA A 202 12.04 -19.64 12.45
C ALA A 202 13.49 -19.26 12.79
N ALA A 203 13.73 -18.59 13.92
CA ALA A 203 15.06 -18.26 14.40
C ALA A 203 15.92 -19.49 14.73
N ASP A 204 15.33 -20.48 15.40
CA ASP A 204 15.99 -21.76 15.69
C ASP A 204 16.36 -22.52 14.40
N GLN A 205 15.44 -22.55 13.43
CA GLN A 205 15.67 -23.19 12.14
C GLN A 205 16.72 -22.45 11.31
N PHE A 206 16.66 -21.11 11.25
CA PHE A 206 17.66 -20.27 10.61
C PHE A 206 19.06 -20.56 11.15
N ASN A 207 19.24 -20.52 12.47
CA ASN A 207 20.54 -20.74 13.11
C ASN A 207 21.09 -22.14 12.80
N THR A 208 20.23 -23.15 12.88
CA THR A 208 20.59 -24.54 12.57
C THR A 208 21.01 -24.68 11.11
N ASP A 209 20.27 -24.09 10.19
CA ASP A 209 20.56 -24.22 8.75
C ASP A 209 21.75 -23.41 8.31
N ALA A 210 21.90 -22.16 8.76
CA ALA A 210 23.05 -21.34 8.42
C ALA A 210 24.35 -21.99 8.91
N SER A 211 24.34 -22.52 10.15
CA SER A 211 25.47 -23.26 10.71
C SER A 211 25.77 -24.54 9.93
N LEU A 212 24.75 -25.28 9.51
CA LEU A 212 24.91 -26.54 8.78
C LEU A 212 25.33 -26.30 7.33
N PHE A 213 24.80 -25.26 6.70
CA PHE A 213 25.16 -24.84 5.34
C PHE A 213 26.65 -24.51 5.26
N GLY A 214 27.15 -23.64 6.14
CA GLY A 214 28.57 -23.31 6.20
C GLY A 214 29.47 -24.53 6.45
N LYS A 215 29.07 -25.44 7.37
CA LYS A 215 29.81 -26.68 7.62
C LYS A 215 29.84 -27.62 6.41
N VAL A 216 28.74 -27.74 5.67
CA VAL A 216 28.69 -28.60 4.48
C VAL A 216 29.52 -28.02 3.35
N VAL A 217 29.44 -26.71 3.10
CA VAL A 217 30.28 -26.02 2.09
C VAL A 217 31.77 -26.22 2.42
N GLU A 218 32.18 -26.04 3.67
CA GLU A 218 33.56 -26.27 4.10
C GLU A 218 33.95 -27.77 4.01
N GLY A 219 33.03 -28.67 4.36
CA GLY A 219 33.18 -30.11 4.17
C GLY A 219 33.31 -30.52 2.71
N MET A 220 32.66 -29.83 1.77
CA MET A 220 32.82 -30.05 0.34
C MET A 220 34.20 -29.56 -0.15
N LYS A 221 34.73 -28.47 0.42
CA LYS A 221 36.06 -27.93 0.09
C LYS A 221 37.22 -28.78 0.63
N GLY A 222 37.10 -29.26 1.87
CA GLY A 222 38.18 -29.94 2.61
C GLY A 222 38.00 -31.45 2.83
N GLY A 223 36.76 -31.94 2.74
CA GLY A 223 36.35 -33.28 3.20
C GLY A 223 36.02 -33.28 4.69
N ASP A 224 34.89 -33.88 5.07
CA ASP A 224 34.49 -34.09 6.46
C ASP A 224 34.05 -35.55 6.68
N VAL A 225 34.89 -36.31 7.39
CA VAL A 225 34.66 -37.74 7.66
C VAL A 225 33.52 -37.95 8.64
N VAL A 226 33.29 -37.02 9.57
CA VAL A 226 32.25 -37.13 10.60
C VAL A 226 30.87 -36.92 9.97
N MET A 227 30.77 -36.00 9.01
CA MET A 227 29.54 -35.71 8.27
C MET A 227 29.35 -36.60 7.03
N GLY A 228 30.35 -37.43 6.69
CA GLY A 228 30.30 -38.29 5.49
C GLY A 228 30.45 -37.53 4.17
N ILE A 229 31.00 -36.33 4.21
CA ILE A 229 31.15 -35.43 3.05
C ILE A 229 32.53 -35.66 2.44
N SER A 230 32.55 -36.11 1.18
CA SER A 230 33.79 -36.31 0.42
C SER A 230 34.25 -35.00 -0.20
N ARG A 231 35.56 -34.73 -0.18
CA ARG A 231 36.16 -33.53 -0.78
C ARG A 231 35.91 -33.44 -2.28
N VAL A 232 35.42 -32.30 -2.75
CA VAL A 232 35.33 -31.95 -4.18
C VAL A 232 36.73 -31.65 -4.71
N THR A 233 37.10 -32.36 -5.78
CA THR A 233 38.46 -32.32 -6.37
C THR A 233 38.53 -31.63 -7.72
N ASP A 234 37.38 -31.46 -8.37
CA ASP A 234 37.29 -30.71 -9.63
C ASP A 234 37.65 -29.24 -9.42
N GLY A 235 38.34 -28.64 -10.40
CA GLY A 235 38.86 -27.27 -10.29
C GLY A 235 37.77 -26.21 -10.40
N GLU A 236 36.86 -26.35 -11.37
CA GLU A 236 35.78 -25.38 -11.63
C GLU A 236 34.74 -25.44 -10.51
N ALA A 237 34.36 -26.64 -10.07
CA ALA A 237 33.44 -26.79 -8.94
C ALA A 237 34.03 -26.24 -7.62
N ARG A 238 35.36 -26.15 -7.48
CA ARG A 238 36.00 -25.52 -6.32
C ARG A 238 35.97 -24.00 -6.38
N GLU A 239 36.04 -23.42 -7.58
CA GLU A 239 35.91 -21.97 -7.79
C GLU A 239 34.51 -21.51 -7.39
N SER A 240 33.45 -22.19 -7.85
CA SER A 240 32.07 -21.94 -7.40
C SER A 240 31.89 -22.10 -5.89
N LEU A 241 32.57 -23.08 -5.26
CA LEU A 241 32.53 -23.25 -3.79
C LEU A 241 33.23 -22.09 -3.05
N GLU A 242 34.24 -21.47 -3.65
CA GLU A 242 34.89 -20.28 -3.10
C GLU A 242 33.96 -19.06 -3.22
N GLU A 243 33.31 -18.88 -4.38
CA GLU A 243 32.32 -17.81 -4.61
C GLU A 243 31.12 -17.93 -3.66
N ILE A 244 30.58 -19.14 -3.47
CA ILE A 244 29.55 -19.41 -2.44
C ILE A 244 30.03 -19.07 -1.04
N THR A 245 31.29 -19.37 -0.72
CA THR A 245 31.86 -19.05 0.60
C THR A 245 31.87 -17.54 0.81
N GLU A 246 32.29 -16.77 -0.20
CA GLU A 246 32.33 -15.30 -0.15
C GLU A 246 30.93 -14.69 -0.04
N LEU A 247 29.99 -15.13 -0.88
CA LEU A 247 28.59 -14.66 -0.88
C LEU A 247 27.88 -14.95 0.45
N PHE A 248 28.19 -16.06 1.11
CA PHE A 248 27.58 -16.44 2.39
C PHE A 248 28.39 -15.99 3.62
N GLU A 249 29.57 -15.41 3.43
CA GLU A 249 30.51 -15.12 4.53
C GLU A 249 29.87 -14.20 5.57
N PHE A 250 29.22 -13.12 5.11
CA PHE A 250 28.52 -12.17 5.97
C PHE A 250 27.52 -12.86 6.90
N VAL A 251 26.58 -13.63 6.32
CA VAL A 251 25.56 -14.36 7.09
C VAL A 251 26.19 -15.39 8.02
N SER A 252 27.19 -16.15 7.55
CA SER A 252 27.85 -17.19 8.34
C SER A 252 28.61 -16.63 9.55
N SER A 253 29.22 -15.45 9.40
CA SER A 253 29.96 -14.76 10.46
C SER A 253 29.01 -14.14 11.50
N SER A 254 27.82 -13.76 11.05
CA SER A 254 26.78 -13.09 11.82
C SER A 254 25.74 -14.01 12.47
N VAL A 255 25.76 -15.32 12.23
CA VAL A 255 24.74 -16.27 12.75
C VAL A 255 24.49 -16.14 14.25
N ARG A 256 25.56 -16.00 15.05
CA ARG A 256 25.45 -15.86 16.51
C ARG A 256 24.78 -14.55 16.89
N GLU A 257 25.19 -13.46 16.26
CA GLU A 257 24.66 -12.11 16.52
C GLU A 257 23.19 -12.01 16.11
N ILE A 258 22.81 -12.64 14.99
CA ILE A 258 21.41 -12.74 14.52
C ILE A 258 20.54 -13.46 15.56
N PHE A 259 21.03 -14.56 16.11
CA PHE A 259 20.33 -15.30 17.16
C PHE A 259 20.21 -14.47 18.45
N GLU A 260 21.26 -13.76 18.85
CA GLU A 260 21.28 -12.87 20.02
C GLU A 260 20.37 -11.64 19.85
N ALA A 261 20.16 -11.16 18.61
CA ALA A 261 19.27 -10.05 18.28
C ALA A 261 17.78 -10.44 18.19
N THR A 262 17.46 -11.74 18.12
CA THR A 262 16.06 -12.21 17.97
C THR A 262 15.13 -11.78 19.13
N PRO A 263 15.53 -11.85 20.42
CA PRO A 263 14.70 -11.36 21.51
C PRO A 263 14.40 -9.86 21.43
N ALA A 264 15.36 -9.07 20.93
CA ALA A 264 15.19 -7.63 20.73
C ALA A 264 14.13 -7.34 19.66
N LEU A 265 14.12 -8.11 18.57
CA LEU A 265 13.09 -8.04 17.53
C LEU A 265 11.69 -8.35 18.09
N PHE A 266 11.58 -9.41 18.89
CA PHE A 266 10.31 -9.78 19.50
C PHE A 266 9.79 -8.71 20.48
N ALA A 267 10.67 -8.22 21.37
CA ALA A 267 10.33 -7.16 22.31
C ALA A 267 9.88 -5.88 21.60
N THR A 268 10.56 -5.51 20.51
CA THR A 268 10.26 -4.34 19.69
C THR A 268 8.89 -4.44 19.01
N ARG A 269 8.53 -5.61 18.49
CA ARG A 269 7.21 -5.84 17.89
C ARG A 269 6.08 -5.85 18.91
N GLN A 270 6.28 -6.54 20.03
CA GLN A 270 5.34 -6.51 21.14
C GLN A 270 5.13 -5.08 21.65
N ALA A 271 6.18 -4.27 21.66
CA ALA A 271 6.10 -2.87 22.02
C ALA A 271 5.29 -2.04 21.01
N ALA A 272 5.49 -2.24 19.71
CA ALA A 272 4.69 -1.56 18.68
C ALA A 272 3.19 -1.93 18.77
N ASP A 273 2.88 -3.22 18.98
CA ASP A 273 1.51 -3.67 19.23
C ASP A 273 0.94 -3.05 20.52
N GLY A 274 1.77 -2.93 21.56
CA GLY A 274 1.43 -2.24 22.80
C GLY A 274 1.11 -0.76 22.60
N ILE A 275 1.88 -0.03 21.78
CA ILE A 275 1.61 1.36 21.42
C ILE A 275 0.27 1.48 20.68
N ALA A 276 0.03 0.60 19.70
CA ALA A 276 -1.23 0.57 18.95
C ALA A 276 -2.43 0.28 19.88
N ALA A 277 -2.29 -0.65 20.83
CA ALA A 277 -3.33 -1.00 21.78
C ALA A 277 -3.60 0.10 22.83
N SER A 278 -2.56 0.83 23.27
CA SER A 278 -2.70 1.93 24.25
C SER A 278 -3.17 3.25 23.62
N SER A 279 -3.06 3.42 22.30
CA SER A 279 -3.43 4.66 21.60
C SER A 279 -4.87 5.12 21.82
N PRO A 280 -5.91 4.26 21.68
CA PRO A 280 -7.29 4.68 21.94
C PRO A 280 -7.50 5.17 23.38
N GLN A 281 -6.84 4.55 24.35
CA GLN A 281 -6.93 4.94 25.77
C GLN A 281 -6.25 6.28 26.02
N LEU A 282 -5.12 6.53 25.36
CA LEU A 282 -4.40 7.80 25.46
C LEU A 282 -5.20 8.94 24.82
N LEU A 283 -5.77 8.72 23.64
CA LEU A 283 -6.61 9.69 22.93
C LEU A 283 -7.89 10.01 23.71
N GLU A 284 -8.52 9.03 24.33
CA GLU A 284 -9.66 9.24 25.21
C GLU A 284 -9.27 10.06 26.44
N ALA A 285 -8.15 9.72 27.10
CA ALA A 285 -7.64 10.49 28.24
C ALA A 285 -7.34 11.96 27.87
N LEU A 286 -6.76 12.21 26.69
CA LEU A 286 -6.54 13.55 26.15
C LEU A 286 -7.85 14.28 25.83
N SER A 287 -8.86 13.57 25.28
CA SER A 287 -10.18 14.16 24.99
C SER A 287 -10.89 14.59 26.26
N VAL A 288 -10.92 13.72 27.28
CA VAL A 288 -11.51 14.03 28.59
C VAL A 288 -10.77 15.19 29.26
N LEU A 289 -9.43 15.20 29.17
CA LEU A 289 -8.61 16.29 29.71
C LEU A 289 -8.90 17.62 28.99
N ASN A 290 -9.01 17.63 27.66
CA ASN A 290 -9.39 18.80 26.87
C ASN A 290 -10.75 19.36 27.27
N ASP A 291 -11.75 18.49 27.42
CA ASP A 291 -13.11 18.89 27.81
C ASP A 291 -13.13 19.46 29.23
N ARG A 292 -12.38 18.86 30.17
CA ARG A 292 -12.26 19.38 31.53
C ARG A 292 -11.51 20.70 31.58
N ILE A 293 -10.48 20.91 30.76
CA ILE A 293 -9.79 22.21 30.63
C ILE A 293 -10.78 23.29 30.17
N GLY A 294 -11.61 23.01 29.17
CA GLY A 294 -12.66 23.94 28.71
C GLY A 294 -13.66 24.32 29.80
N GLY A 295 -13.93 23.41 30.74
CA GLY A 295 -14.84 23.61 31.87
C GLY A 295 -14.26 24.43 33.04
N LEU A 296 -12.93 24.57 33.15
CA LEU A 296 -12.28 25.21 34.30
C LEU A 296 -12.66 26.68 34.50
N SER A 297 -12.97 27.39 33.41
CA SER A 297 -13.41 28.78 33.42
C SER A 297 -14.68 29.02 34.25
N SER A 298 -15.53 28.00 34.39
CA SER A 298 -16.78 28.05 35.15
C SER A 298 -16.60 27.74 36.64
N GLU A 299 -15.62 26.89 36.99
CA GLU A 299 -15.36 26.39 38.35
C GLU A 299 -14.46 27.34 39.18
N ARG A 300 -13.55 28.10 38.54
CA ARG A 300 -12.63 29.02 39.24
C ARG A 300 -13.35 30.30 39.70
N GLN A 301 -12.96 30.84 40.86
CA GLN A 301 -13.40 32.17 41.31
C GLN A 301 -12.19 33.12 41.29
N PRO A 302 -12.31 34.33 40.71
CA PRO A 302 -13.51 34.90 40.08
C PRO A 302 -13.80 34.31 38.69
N ASN A 303 -15.09 34.07 38.39
CA ASN A 303 -15.58 33.72 37.04
C ASN A 303 -16.42 34.87 36.46
N ASN A 304 -16.96 34.68 35.25
CA ASN A 304 -17.85 35.67 34.62
C ASN A 304 -19.07 36.03 35.49
N GLN A 305 -19.60 35.10 36.30
CA GLN A 305 -20.68 35.40 37.23
C GLN A 305 -20.22 36.32 38.37
N THR A 306 -19.00 36.14 38.89
CA THR A 306 -18.40 37.03 39.89
C THR A 306 -18.23 38.45 39.35
N ILE A 307 -17.84 38.59 38.07
CA ILE A 307 -17.76 39.90 37.40
C ILE A 307 -19.16 40.54 37.34
N PHE A 308 -20.20 39.81 36.93
CA PHE A 308 -21.57 40.33 36.89
C PHE A 308 -22.09 40.72 38.28
N ILE A 309 -21.77 39.96 39.32
CA ILE A 309 -22.17 40.27 40.70
C ILE A 309 -21.44 41.53 41.20
N ILE A 310 -20.12 41.65 41.00
CA ILE A 310 -19.34 42.83 41.39
C ILE A 310 -19.79 44.06 40.59
N ALA A 311 -20.06 43.91 39.29
CA ALA A 311 -20.60 44.98 38.44
C ALA A 311 -21.99 45.43 38.90
N GLY A 312 -22.88 44.48 39.25
CA GLY A 312 -24.20 44.78 39.80
C GLY A 312 -24.14 45.53 41.13
N VAL A 313 -23.24 45.11 42.03
CA VAL A 313 -22.99 45.81 43.31
C VAL A 313 -22.37 47.19 43.07
N PHE A 314 -21.44 47.34 42.12
CA PHE A 314 -20.84 48.62 41.74
C PHE A 314 -21.90 49.60 41.21
N VAL A 315 -22.81 49.15 40.34
CA VAL A 315 -23.93 49.96 39.84
C VAL A 315 -24.88 50.36 40.97
N LEU A 316 -25.22 49.44 41.89
CA LEU A 316 -26.05 49.74 43.06
C LEU A 316 -25.38 50.75 44.02
N LEU A 317 -24.07 50.67 44.21
CA LEU A 317 -23.30 51.62 45.03
C LEU A 317 -23.20 53.00 44.38
N ILE A 318 -23.02 53.07 43.04
CA ILE A 318 -23.10 54.34 42.29
C ILE A 318 -24.50 54.94 42.42
N PHE A 319 -25.55 54.12 42.29
CA PHE A 319 -26.93 54.56 42.41
C PHE A 319 -27.25 55.05 43.84
N ALA A 320 -26.77 54.37 44.88
CA ALA A 320 -26.90 54.79 46.26
C ALA A 320 -26.10 56.08 46.58
N MET A 321 -24.89 56.22 46.02
CA MET A 321 -24.08 57.45 46.11
C MET A 321 -24.77 58.62 45.40
N MET A 322 -25.40 58.38 44.25
CA MET A 322 -26.17 59.37 43.50
C MET A 322 -27.39 59.85 44.33
N ILE A 323 -28.13 58.95 44.97
CA ILE A 323 -29.25 59.29 45.86
C ILE A 323 -28.79 60.05 47.12
N GLN A 324 -27.62 59.72 47.69
CA GLN A 324 -27.06 60.43 48.85
C GLN A 324 -26.45 61.81 48.47
N ALA A 325 -25.89 61.95 47.26
CA ALA A 325 -25.43 63.23 46.72
C ALA A 325 -26.62 64.16 46.37
N PHE A 326 -27.74 63.60 45.90
CA PHE A 326 -28.96 64.34 45.58
C PHE A 326 -29.72 64.81 46.82
N SER A 327 -29.60 64.11 47.95
CA SER A 327 -30.20 64.49 49.24
C SER A 327 -29.29 65.37 50.12
N GLY A 328 -27.98 65.42 49.84
CA GLY A 328 -27.00 66.24 50.58
C GLY A 328 -26.59 67.57 49.91
N THR A 329 -26.90 67.78 48.63
CA THR A 329 -26.38 68.94 47.86
C THR A 329 -27.50 69.89 47.45
N ARG A 330 -28.31 70.33 48.43
CA ARG A 330 -29.32 71.40 48.22
C ARG A 330 -29.06 72.69 48.98
N ARG A 331 -27.92 72.82 49.65
CA ARG A 331 -27.54 74.06 50.34
C ARG A 331 -26.03 74.33 50.21
N SER A 332 -25.72 75.30 49.35
CA SER A 332 -24.61 76.28 49.50
C SER A 332 -23.22 75.75 49.10
N LEU A 333 -22.49 76.26 48.10
CA LEU A 333 -22.41 77.58 47.44
C LEU A 333 -21.73 77.37 46.06
N ARG A 334 -21.79 78.24 45.06
CA ARG A 334 -21.44 79.68 45.01
C ARG A 334 -22.08 80.27 43.75
N ALA A 335 -22.84 81.36 43.87
CA ALA A 335 -22.37 82.68 43.48
C ALA A 335 -21.73 82.73 42.09
N GLU A 336 -22.57 82.60 41.06
CA GLU A 336 -22.36 83.25 39.75
C GLU A 336 -23.71 83.32 38.98
N SER A 337 -24.76 83.79 39.65
CA SER A 337 -26.08 83.99 39.03
C SER A 337 -26.16 85.35 38.34
N GLU A 338 -25.23 85.63 37.43
CA GLU A 338 -25.32 86.78 36.52
C GLU A 338 -24.73 86.52 35.13
N THR A 339 -24.40 85.25 34.81
CA THR A 339 -23.99 84.79 33.46
C THR A 339 -24.94 83.70 32.92
N ASN A 340 -26.03 83.40 33.61
CA ASN A 340 -26.89 82.23 33.35
C ASN A 340 -28.09 82.54 32.44
N GLU A 341 -28.56 83.79 32.33
CA GLU A 341 -29.73 84.11 31.49
C GLU A 341 -29.38 84.19 29.99
N ARG A 342 -28.15 84.61 29.62
CA ARG A 342 -27.65 84.53 28.24
C ARG A 342 -27.24 83.10 27.85
N ASN A 343 -26.62 82.36 28.76
CA ASN A 343 -26.24 80.96 28.51
C ASN A 343 -27.47 80.05 28.44
N GLN A 344 -28.54 80.28 29.22
CA GLN A 344 -29.77 79.49 29.13
C GLN A 344 -30.52 79.69 27.82
N GLN A 345 -30.55 80.90 27.25
CA GLN A 345 -31.14 81.09 25.92
C GLN A 345 -30.31 80.43 24.82
N ALA A 346 -28.97 80.58 24.87
CA ALA A 346 -28.07 79.94 23.91
C ALA A 346 -28.06 78.40 24.02
N ILE A 347 -28.21 77.84 25.23
CA ILE A 347 -28.35 76.41 25.46
C ILE A 347 -29.74 75.90 25.06
N MET A 348 -30.82 76.64 25.32
CA MET A 348 -32.16 76.22 24.84
C MET A 348 -32.24 76.24 23.32
N GLN A 349 -31.65 77.23 22.65
CA GLN A 349 -31.56 77.24 21.19
C GLN A 349 -30.71 76.07 20.67
N LEU A 350 -29.57 75.77 21.29
CA LEU A 350 -28.77 74.59 20.95
C LEU A 350 -29.53 73.29 21.24
N LEU A 351 -30.30 73.19 22.31
CA LEU A 351 -31.13 71.99 22.60
C LEU A 351 -32.30 71.84 21.63
N ASP A 352 -32.87 72.94 21.14
CA ASP A 352 -33.93 72.96 20.13
C ASP A 352 -33.37 72.57 18.76
N GLU A 353 -32.21 73.12 18.37
CA GLU A 353 -31.48 72.76 17.14
C GLU A 353 -30.95 71.31 17.16
N LEU A 354 -30.80 70.70 18.34
CA LEU A 354 -30.38 69.30 18.51
C LEU A 354 -31.55 68.34 18.80
N ALA A 355 -32.78 68.83 18.89
CA ALA A 355 -33.95 67.98 19.12
C ALA A 355 -34.13 67.00 17.95
N ASP A 356 -33.95 67.48 16.72
CA ASP A 356 -34.04 66.68 15.50
C ASP A 356 -32.88 65.66 15.39
N LEU A 357 -31.70 65.98 15.93
CA LEU A 357 -30.57 65.05 16.01
C LEU A 357 -30.88 63.85 16.90
N ALA A 358 -31.67 64.04 17.98
CA ALA A 358 -32.08 62.96 18.87
C ALA A 358 -33.00 61.94 18.20
N ASP A 359 -33.73 62.36 17.16
CA ASP A 359 -34.57 61.51 16.30
C ASP A 359 -33.80 60.88 15.12
N GLY A 360 -32.47 61.07 15.07
CA GLY A 360 -31.60 60.52 14.03
C GLY A 360 -31.47 61.37 12.77
N ASP A 361 -31.95 62.62 12.78
CA ASP A 361 -31.85 63.51 11.63
C ASP A 361 -30.45 64.14 11.53
N LEU A 362 -29.55 63.46 10.82
CA LEU A 362 -28.18 63.93 10.57
C LEU A 362 -28.13 64.98 9.46
N THR A 363 -29.25 65.43 8.88
CA THR A 363 -29.25 66.54 7.89
C THR A 363 -29.11 67.91 8.56
N THR A 364 -29.34 67.96 9.88
CA THR A 364 -29.31 69.19 10.67
C THR A 364 -27.89 69.64 11.02
N SER A 365 -27.72 70.92 11.30
CA SER A 365 -26.47 71.50 11.80
C SER A 365 -26.79 72.55 12.86
N ALA A 366 -26.02 72.59 13.94
CA ALA A 366 -26.15 73.59 14.98
C ALA A 366 -25.50 74.91 14.55
N THR A 367 -26.17 76.02 14.78
CA THR A 367 -25.70 77.35 14.37
C THR A 367 -24.52 77.79 15.26
N VAL A 368 -23.34 77.94 14.66
CA VAL A 368 -22.14 78.43 15.39
C VAL A 368 -22.26 79.94 15.62
N THR A 369 -22.37 80.34 16.89
CA THR A 369 -22.44 81.76 17.31
C THR A 369 -21.20 82.15 18.13
N GLU A 370 -20.91 83.46 18.27
CA GLU A 370 -19.80 83.96 19.11
C GLU A 370 -20.01 83.78 20.64
N ALA A 371 -21.12 83.15 21.05
CA ALA A 371 -21.43 82.88 22.45
C ALA A 371 -20.59 81.72 23.02
N PHE A 372 -20.61 81.53 24.35
CA PHE A 372 -19.90 80.42 25.02
C PHE A 372 -20.29 79.03 24.47
N THR A 373 -21.48 78.89 23.88
CA THR A 373 -21.97 77.66 23.25
C THR A 373 -21.43 77.42 21.84
N GLY A 374 -20.77 78.39 21.20
CA GLY A 374 -20.24 78.25 19.84
C GLY A 374 -19.23 77.10 19.69
N ALA A 375 -18.32 76.94 20.65
CA ALA A 375 -17.37 75.82 20.67
C ALA A 375 -18.07 74.45 20.91
N ILE A 376 -19.24 74.45 21.56
CA ILE A 376 -20.05 73.24 21.77
C ILE A 376 -20.81 72.91 20.49
N ALA A 377 -21.41 73.90 19.82
CA ALA A 377 -22.05 73.75 18.52
C ALA A 377 -21.07 73.22 17.46
N ASP A 378 -19.84 73.75 17.44
CA ASP A 378 -18.76 73.29 16.55
C ASP A 378 -18.35 71.84 16.84
N SER A 379 -18.17 71.48 18.13
CA SER A 379 -17.88 70.09 18.53
C SER A 379 -19.01 69.11 18.18
N ILE A 380 -20.27 69.57 18.25
CA ILE A 380 -21.43 68.76 17.89
C ILE A 380 -21.56 68.63 16.39
N ASN A 381 -21.34 69.69 15.60
CA ASN A 381 -21.29 69.60 14.14
C ASN A 381 -20.18 68.63 13.68
N TYR A 382 -18.99 68.72 14.27
CA TYR A 382 -17.93 67.73 14.02
C TYR A 382 -18.39 66.30 14.35
N THR A 383 -19.13 66.12 15.46
CA THR A 383 -19.69 64.81 15.83
C THR A 383 -20.74 64.34 14.84
N ILE A 384 -21.63 65.23 14.36
CA ILE A 384 -22.62 64.95 13.32
C ILE A 384 -21.93 64.52 12.02
N ASP A 385 -20.88 65.22 11.60
CA ASP A 385 -20.12 64.87 10.40
C ASP A 385 -19.40 63.51 10.54
N GLN A 386 -18.79 63.24 11.70
CA GLN A 386 -18.21 61.92 11.97
C GLN A 386 -19.29 60.81 12.00
N LEU A 387 -20.48 61.10 12.52
CA LEU A 387 -21.62 60.18 12.50
C LEU A 387 -22.15 59.97 11.08
N ARG A 388 -22.20 61.00 10.22
CA ARG A 388 -22.55 60.87 8.79
C ARG A 388 -21.59 59.94 8.07
N VAL A 389 -20.29 60.14 8.25
CA VAL A 389 -19.24 59.27 7.69
C VAL A 389 -19.39 57.84 8.19
N LEU A 390 -19.61 57.66 9.51
CA LEU A 390 -19.79 56.34 10.11
C LEU A 390 -21.04 55.62 9.58
N VAL A 391 -22.20 56.27 9.56
CA VAL A 391 -23.46 55.71 9.06
C VAL A 391 -23.37 55.38 7.57
N SER A 392 -22.74 56.25 6.77
CA SER A 392 -22.48 56.01 5.35
C SER A 392 -21.58 54.78 5.14
N ARG A 393 -20.47 54.68 5.89
CA ARG A 393 -19.57 53.51 5.86
C ARG A 393 -20.26 52.22 6.30
N ILE A 394 -21.09 52.26 7.35
CA ILE A 394 -21.87 51.09 7.80
C ILE A 394 -22.88 50.67 6.73
N ASN A 395 -23.59 51.61 6.10
CA ASN A 395 -24.55 51.30 5.05
C ASN A 395 -23.86 50.67 3.82
N GLY A 396 -22.71 51.22 3.40
CA GLY A 396 -21.89 50.65 2.33
C GLY A 396 -21.38 49.24 2.65
N ALA A 397 -20.77 49.06 3.82
CA ALA A 397 -20.28 47.75 4.26
C ALA A 397 -21.41 46.71 4.41
N ALA A 398 -22.57 47.11 4.93
CA ALA A 398 -23.73 46.21 5.04
C ALA A 398 -24.28 45.78 3.67
N GLN A 399 -24.26 46.68 2.68
CA GLN A 399 -24.67 46.37 1.30
C GLN A 399 -23.67 45.41 0.63
N GLU A 400 -22.38 45.65 0.79
CA GLU A 400 -21.31 44.79 0.28
C GLU A 400 -21.38 43.39 0.89
N VAL A 401 -21.48 43.29 2.23
CA VAL A 401 -21.65 42.00 2.93
C VAL A 401 -22.90 41.26 2.46
N SER A 402 -24.03 41.95 2.23
CA SER A 402 -25.24 41.32 1.71
C SER A 402 -25.02 40.76 0.29
N SER A 403 -24.31 41.48 -0.58
CA SER A 403 -24.04 41.05 -1.95
C SER A 403 -23.12 39.83 -1.98
N LEU A 404 -21.99 39.90 -1.29
CA LEU A 404 -21.02 38.80 -1.17
C LEU A 404 -21.66 37.56 -0.53
N SER A 405 -22.56 37.76 0.45
CA SER A 405 -23.31 36.66 1.05
C SER A 405 -24.25 35.99 0.03
N GLN A 406 -24.97 36.74 -0.80
CA GLN A 406 -25.85 36.14 -1.82
C GLN A 406 -25.06 35.33 -2.86
N GLU A 407 -23.93 35.86 -3.32
CA GLU A 407 -23.03 35.18 -4.24
C GLU A 407 -22.46 33.90 -3.62
N THR A 408 -21.93 33.97 -2.41
CA THR A 408 -21.37 32.80 -1.72
C THR A 408 -22.44 31.75 -1.42
N GLN A 409 -23.69 32.17 -1.12
CA GLN A 409 -24.82 31.25 -0.96
C GLN A 409 -25.13 30.51 -2.27
N GLN A 410 -25.11 31.19 -3.41
CA GLN A 410 -25.33 30.57 -4.71
C GLN A 410 -24.22 29.56 -5.05
N THR A 411 -22.96 29.91 -4.80
CA THR A 411 -21.81 29.02 -4.97
C THR A 411 -21.92 27.78 -4.09
N ALA A 412 -22.34 27.94 -2.83
CA ALA A 412 -22.60 26.82 -1.94
C ALA A 412 -23.72 25.91 -2.49
N LEU A 413 -24.85 26.46 -2.96
CA LEU A 413 -25.91 25.64 -3.54
C LEU A 413 -25.44 24.86 -4.78
N HIS A 414 -24.65 25.48 -5.65
CA HIS A 414 -24.07 24.81 -6.82
C HIS A 414 -23.10 23.69 -6.42
N LEU A 415 -22.26 23.91 -5.40
CA LEU A 415 -21.36 22.88 -4.88
C LEU A 415 -22.12 21.71 -4.24
N ALA A 416 -23.26 21.95 -3.59
CA ALA A 416 -24.12 20.89 -3.06
C ALA A 416 -24.74 20.04 -4.18
N GLU A 417 -25.18 20.67 -5.27
CA GLU A 417 -25.69 19.98 -6.47
C GLU A 417 -24.59 19.16 -7.17
N ALA A 418 -23.39 19.74 -7.34
CA ALA A 418 -22.24 19.03 -7.88
C ALA A 418 -21.83 17.82 -7.02
N SER A 419 -21.89 17.96 -5.69
CA SER A 419 -21.63 16.87 -4.75
C SER A 419 -22.65 15.73 -4.90
N GLU A 420 -23.93 16.05 -5.09
CA GLU A 420 -24.96 15.04 -5.35
C GLU A 420 -24.72 14.30 -6.66
N HIS A 421 -24.34 15.01 -7.72
CA HIS A 421 -23.94 14.39 -8.99
C HIS A 421 -22.71 13.48 -8.81
N GLN A 422 -21.70 13.94 -8.09
CA GLN A 422 -20.51 13.14 -7.78
C GLN A 422 -20.88 11.87 -7.00
N ALA A 423 -21.82 11.95 -6.06
CA ALA A 423 -22.31 10.79 -5.31
C ALA A 423 -22.96 9.73 -6.21
N GLN A 424 -23.63 10.13 -7.29
CA GLN A 424 -24.21 9.20 -8.28
C GLN A 424 -23.13 8.51 -9.12
N GLU A 425 -22.12 9.26 -9.57
CA GLU A 425 -20.99 8.70 -10.31
C GLU A 425 -20.18 7.71 -9.46
N ILE A 426 -19.96 8.01 -8.18
CA ILE A 426 -19.29 7.07 -7.24
C ILE A 426 -20.10 5.79 -7.08
N ALA A 427 -21.44 5.88 -6.99
CA ALA A 427 -22.30 4.69 -6.92
C ALA A 427 -22.20 3.84 -8.20
N GLY A 428 -22.15 4.49 -9.38
CA GLY A 428 -21.93 3.82 -10.66
C GLY A 428 -20.56 3.13 -10.74
N ALA A 429 -19.51 3.83 -10.34
CA ALA A 429 -18.14 3.28 -10.29
C ALA A 429 -18.04 2.10 -9.32
N SER A 430 -18.67 2.20 -8.14
CA SER A 430 -18.72 1.13 -7.15
C SER A 430 -19.40 -0.14 -7.70
N ALA A 431 -20.49 0.02 -8.45
CA ALA A 431 -21.17 -1.10 -9.09
C ALA A 431 -20.28 -1.78 -10.14
N ALA A 432 -19.60 -1.00 -10.99
CA ALA A 432 -18.69 -1.52 -11.99
C ALA A 432 -17.48 -2.26 -11.37
N VAL A 433 -16.92 -1.75 -10.27
CA VAL A 433 -15.83 -2.40 -9.53
C VAL A 433 -16.30 -3.72 -8.91
N ASN A 434 -17.53 -3.77 -8.39
CA ASN A 434 -18.10 -5.02 -7.86
C ASN A 434 -18.33 -6.07 -8.96
N GLU A 435 -18.83 -5.65 -10.12
CA GLU A 435 -18.94 -6.53 -11.29
C GLU A 435 -17.57 -7.04 -11.75
N MET A 436 -16.55 -6.15 -11.76
CA MET A 436 -15.18 -6.52 -12.06
C MET A 436 -14.67 -7.60 -11.10
N ALA A 437 -14.88 -7.46 -9.79
CA ALA A 437 -14.50 -8.46 -8.81
C ALA A 437 -15.12 -9.84 -9.11
N VAL A 438 -16.42 -9.89 -9.45
CA VAL A 438 -17.10 -11.13 -9.85
C VAL A 438 -16.48 -11.75 -11.10
N THR A 439 -16.17 -10.94 -12.12
CA THR A 439 -15.55 -11.45 -13.36
C THR A 439 -14.13 -11.98 -13.12
N ILE A 440 -13.37 -11.35 -12.23
CA ILE A 440 -12.01 -11.78 -11.87
C ILE A 440 -12.05 -13.12 -11.14
N ASP A 441 -13.01 -13.33 -10.23
CA ASP A 441 -13.22 -14.62 -9.57
C ASP A 441 -13.53 -15.71 -10.60
N GLN A 442 -14.34 -15.39 -11.61
CA GLN A 442 -14.65 -16.33 -12.69
C GLN A 442 -13.43 -16.64 -13.58
N VAL A 443 -12.57 -15.65 -13.87
CA VAL A 443 -11.30 -15.87 -14.56
C VAL A 443 -10.38 -16.78 -13.73
N SER A 444 -10.29 -16.56 -12.42
CA SER A 444 -9.51 -17.40 -11.50
C SER A 444 -10.00 -18.84 -11.48
N ALA A 445 -11.32 -19.05 -11.45
CA ALA A 445 -11.92 -20.39 -11.52
C ALA A 445 -11.64 -21.08 -12.87
N ASN A 446 -11.81 -20.37 -13.99
CA ASN A 446 -11.52 -20.90 -15.32
C ASN A 446 -10.04 -21.23 -15.50
N ALA A 447 -9.14 -20.43 -14.90
CA ALA A 447 -7.71 -20.72 -14.87
C ALA A 447 -7.46 -22.02 -14.08
N ALA A 448 -8.02 -22.17 -12.88
CA ALA A 448 -7.85 -23.40 -12.10
C ALA A 448 -8.31 -24.67 -12.86
N GLU A 449 -9.45 -24.60 -13.57
CA GLU A 449 -9.93 -25.70 -14.42
C GLU A 449 -8.96 -25.97 -15.58
N SER A 450 -8.48 -24.91 -16.26
CA SER A 450 -7.54 -25.04 -17.37
C SER A 450 -6.21 -25.65 -16.94
N ALA A 451 -5.73 -25.33 -15.74
CA ALA A 451 -4.51 -25.94 -15.17
C ALA A 451 -4.70 -27.44 -14.96
N GLN A 452 -5.86 -27.86 -14.45
CA GLN A 452 -6.18 -29.28 -14.28
C GLN A 452 -6.22 -30.02 -15.63
N VAL A 453 -6.77 -29.39 -16.67
CA VAL A 453 -6.76 -29.95 -18.03
C VAL A 453 -5.33 -30.08 -18.57
N ALA A 454 -4.47 -29.09 -18.31
CA ALA A 454 -3.07 -29.11 -18.71
C ALA A 454 -2.28 -30.24 -18.03
N GLU A 455 -2.43 -30.39 -16.71
CA GLU A 455 -1.83 -31.50 -15.95
C GLU A 455 -2.29 -32.86 -16.46
N ARG A 456 -3.58 -32.99 -16.80
CA ARG A 456 -4.11 -34.21 -17.39
C ARG A 456 -3.49 -34.49 -18.76
N SER A 457 -3.26 -33.46 -19.57
CA SER A 457 -2.57 -33.59 -20.87
C SER A 457 -1.13 -34.06 -20.70
N VAL A 458 -0.38 -33.54 -19.71
CA VAL A 458 0.96 -34.02 -19.33
C VAL A 458 0.92 -35.51 -19.01
N GLN A 459 -0.04 -35.95 -18.18
CA GLN A 459 -0.16 -37.35 -17.81
C GLN A 459 -0.50 -38.27 -18.99
N ILE A 460 -1.37 -37.82 -19.90
CA ILE A 460 -1.72 -38.55 -21.11
C ILE A 460 -0.51 -38.65 -22.06
N ALA A 461 0.22 -37.56 -22.27
CA ALA A 461 1.41 -37.52 -23.10
C ALA A 461 2.52 -38.44 -22.56
N SER A 462 2.82 -38.37 -21.26
CA SER A 462 3.79 -39.22 -20.59
C SER A 462 3.44 -40.72 -20.70
N ASN A 463 2.16 -41.07 -20.52
CA ASN A 463 1.71 -42.44 -20.74
C ASN A 463 1.79 -42.87 -22.21
N GLY A 464 1.45 -41.98 -23.15
CA GLY A 464 1.64 -42.21 -24.57
C GLY A 464 3.09 -42.48 -24.94
N ALA A 465 4.03 -41.69 -24.41
CA ALA A 465 5.46 -41.83 -24.63
C ALA A 465 5.96 -43.20 -24.13
N LYS A 466 5.50 -43.66 -22.96
CA LYS A 466 5.79 -45.02 -22.45
C LYS A 466 5.28 -46.11 -23.38
N VAL A 467 4.07 -45.98 -23.92
CA VAL A 467 3.50 -46.94 -24.88
C VAL A 467 4.34 -46.99 -26.15
N VAL A 468 4.72 -45.84 -26.69
CA VAL A 468 5.59 -45.74 -27.87
C VAL A 468 6.97 -46.36 -27.61
N GLN A 469 7.57 -46.11 -26.45
CA GLN A 469 8.85 -46.70 -26.08
C GLN A 469 8.77 -48.24 -26.01
N ASN A 470 7.67 -48.78 -25.51
CA ASN A 470 7.42 -50.23 -25.53
C ASN A 470 7.24 -50.75 -26.97
N THR A 471 6.61 -49.98 -27.86
CA THR A 471 6.50 -50.34 -29.28
C THR A 471 7.88 -50.39 -29.95
N ILE A 472 8.76 -49.43 -29.68
CA ILE A 472 10.14 -49.41 -30.21
C ILE A 472 10.92 -50.65 -29.75
N LYS A 473 10.86 -50.99 -28.46
CA LYS A 473 11.46 -52.23 -27.92
C LYS A 473 10.89 -53.49 -28.60
N GLY A 474 9.59 -53.49 -28.89
CA GLY A 474 8.94 -54.56 -29.65
C GLY A 474 9.49 -54.70 -31.06
N MET A 475 9.71 -53.58 -31.76
CA MET A 475 10.31 -53.56 -33.10
C MET A 475 11.76 -54.04 -33.09
N ASP A 476 12.55 -53.68 -32.10
CA ASP A 476 13.92 -54.19 -31.93
C ASP A 476 13.94 -55.71 -31.72
N THR A 477 13.03 -56.22 -30.89
CA THR A 477 12.86 -57.67 -30.70
C THR A 477 12.51 -58.38 -32.01
N ILE A 478 11.58 -57.81 -32.79
CA ILE A 478 11.20 -58.35 -34.10
C ILE A 478 12.41 -58.35 -35.04
N ARG A 479 13.20 -57.26 -35.05
CA ARG A 479 14.40 -57.15 -35.88
C ARG A 479 15.42 -58.23 -35.55
N GLU A 480 15.70 -58.47 -34.27
CA GLU A 480 16.61 -59.55 -33.83
C GLU A 480 16.10 -60.92 -34.28
N GLN A 481 14.81 -61.18 -34.13
CA GLN A 481 14.22 -62.46 -34.51
C GLN A 481 14.24 -62.69 -36.03
N ILE A 482 14.06 -61.64 -36.84
CA ILE A 482 14.23 -61.70 -38.30
C ILE A 482 15.69 -62.02 -38.66
N GLN A 483 16.67 -61.37 -38.01
CA GLN A 483 18.09 -61.63 -38.26
C GLN A 483 18.47 -63.07 -37.92
N ASP A 484 17.99 -63.60 -36.81
CA ASP A 484 18.24 -64.99 -36.42
C ASP A 484 17.57 -65.99 -37.36
N THR A 485 16.37 -65.66 -37.86
CA THR A 485 15.71 -66.48 -38.86
C THR A 485 16.46 -66.43 -40.19
N SER A 486 16.96 -65.26 -40.61
CA SER A 486 17.79 -65.10 -41.81
C SER A 486 19.06 -65.94 -41.73
N LYS A 487 19.76 -65.96 -40.58
CA LYS A 487 20.93 -66.84 -40.35
C LYS A 487 20.58 -68.33 -40.48
N ARG A 488 19.39 -68.74 -40.01
CA ARG A 488 18.91 -70.14 -40.13
C ARG A 488 18.62 -70.50 -41.58
N ILE A 489 17.96 -69.61 -42.33
CA ILE A 489 17.67 -69.84 -43.75
C ILE A 489 18.95 -69.85 -44.59
N LYS A 490 19.91 -68.95 -44.33
CA LYS A 490 21.22 -68.98 -45.02
C LYS A 490 21.95 -70.31 -44.84
N ARG A 491 22.00 -70.82 -43.60
CA ARG A 491 22.54 -72.17 -43.34
C ARG A 491 21.78 -73.28 -44.06
N LEU A 492 20.45 -73.18 -44.15
CA LEU A 492 19.65 -74.13 -44.92
C LEU A 492 19.97 -74.06 -46.42
N GLY A 493 20.19 -72.86 -46.96
CA GLY A 493 20.65 -72.63 -48.34
C GLY A 493 22.02 -73.25 -48.59
N GLU A 494 22.98 -73.05 -47.68
CA GLU A 494 24.32 -73.67 -47.73
C GLU A 494 24.23 -75.21 -47.69
N SER A 495 23.47 -75.78 -46.75
CA SER A 495 23.24 -77.24 -46.70
C SER A 495 22.55 -77.78 -47.95
N SER A 496 21.62 -77.01 -48.54
CA SER A 496 20.95 -77.40 -49.80
C SER A 496 21.92 -77.36 -50.99
N GLN A 497 22.89 -76.45 -50.98
CA GLN A 497 23.98 -76.42 -51.97
C GLN A 497 24.88 -77.64 -51.84
N GLU A 498 25.32 -77.99 -50.62
CA GLU A 498 26.11 -79.21 -50.38
C GLU A 498 25.37 -80.48 -50.82
N ILE A 499 24.06 -80.57 -50.54
CA ILE A 499 23.23 -81.69 -51.03
C ILE A 499 23.18 -81.69 -52.55
N GLY A 500 23.04 -80.53 -53.20
CA GLY A 500 23.07 -80.40 -54.66
C GLY A 500 24.36 -80.94 -55.27
N ASP A 501 25.50 -80.60 -54.68
CA ASP A 501 26.83 -81.08 -55.12
C ASP A 501 26.95 -82.60 -54.97
N ILE A 502 26.45 -83.17 -53.87
CA ILE A 502 26.40 -84.62 -53.64
C ILE A 502 25.48 -85.31 -54.66
N VAL A 503 24.31 -84.74 -54.94
CA VAL A 503 23.35 -85.30 -55.91
C VAL A 503 23.94 -85.30 -57.32
N SER A 504 24.67 -84.25 -57.70
CA SER A 504 25.43 -84.19 -58.96
C SER A 504 26.46 -85.32 -59.03
N LEU A 505 27.25 -85.52 -57.97
CA LEU A 505 28.24 -86.60 -57.91
C LEU A 505 27.58 -87.99 -58.00
N ILE A 506 26.44 -88.21 -57.35
CA ILE A 506 25.72 -89.49 -57.43
C ILE A 506 25.19 -89.71 -58.85
N ASN A 507 24.69 -88.67 -59.52
CA ASN A 507 24.27 -88.78 -60.91
C ASN A 507 25.46 -89.16 -61.81
N ASP A 508 26.64 -88.55 -61.62
CA ASP A 508 27.86 -88.90 -62.35
C ASP A 508 28.29 -90.36 -62.10
N ILE A 509 28.18 -90.83 -60.85
CA ILE A 509 28.45 -92.24 -60.48
C ILE A 509 27.42 -93.18 -61.14
N ALA A 510 26.14 -92.80 -61.16
CA ALA A 510 25.10 -93.59 -61.81
C ALA A 510 25.34 -93.70 -63.32
N ASP A 511 25.70 -92.60 -63.98
CA ASP A 511 26.08 -92.58 -65.40
C ASP A 511 27.34 -93.42 -65.66
N GLN A 512 28.36 -93.33 -64.80
CA GLN A 512 29.56 -94.15 -64.91
C GLN A 512 29.26 -95.64 -64.69
N THR A 513 28.38 -95.97 -63.75
CA THR A 513 27.92 -97.35 -63.47
C THR A 513 27.11 -97.90 -64.64
N ASN A 514 26.27 -97.06 -65.26
CA ASN A 514 25.52 -97.40 -66.47
C ASN A 514 26.46 -97.76 -67.63
N ILE A 515 27.52 -96.95 -67.85
CA ILE A 515 28.54 -97.22 -68.88
C ILE A 515 29.33 -98.50 -68.55
N LEU A 516 29.70 -98.73 -67.30
CA LEU A 516 30.40 -99.95 -66.87
C LEU A 516 29.54 -101.21 -67.05
N ALA A 517 28.26 -101.13 -66.69
CA ALA A 517 27.29 -102.21 -66.86
C ALA A 517 27.07 -102.54 -68.34
N LEU A 518 26.93 -101.51 -69.20
CA LEU A 518 26.84 -101.69 -70.64
C LEU A 518 28.09 -102.36 -71.22
N ASN A 519 29.29 -101.93 -70.81
CA ASN A 519 30.55 -102.55 -71.23
C ASN A 519 30.65 -104.02 -70.77
N ALA A 520 30.18 -104.32 -69.56
CA ALA A 520 30.12 -105.68 -69.03
C ALA A 520 29.09 -106.56 -69.77
N ALA A 521 27.93 -106.01 -70.13
CA ALA A 521 26.92 -106.70 -70.94
C ALA A 521 27.43 -107.01 -72.35
N ILE A 522 28.15 -106.08 -72.99
CA ILE A 522 28.82 -106.29 -74.28
C ILE A 522 29.86 -107.41 -74.17
N GLN A 523 30.75 -107.36 -73.17
CA GLN A 523 31.77 -108.39 -72.93
C GLN A 523 31.16 -109.77 -72.62
N ALA A 524 30.07 -109.81 -71.84
CA ALA A 524 29.34 -111.04 -71.54
C ALA A 524 28.65 -111.63 -72.78
N SER A 525 28.14 -110.78 -73.68
CA SER A 525 27.59 -111.18 -74.99
C SER A 525 28.68 -111.74 -75.92
N MET A 526 29.89 -111.16 -75.90
CA MET A 526 31.05 -111.66 -76.66
C MET A 526 31.56 -113.03 -76.17
N ALA A 527 31.37 -113.37 -74.89
CA ALA A 527 31.78 -114.64 -74.30
C ALA A 527 30.82 -115.83 -74.57
N GLY A 528 29.70 -115.60 -75.30
CA GLY A 528 28.76 -116.65 -75.70
C GLY A 528 28.06 -117.35 -74.52
N ASP A 529 27.91 -118.68 -74.60
CA ASP A 529 27.16 -119.46 -73.60
C ASP A 529 27.78 -119.43 -72.18
N ALA A 530 29.09 -119.19 -72.06
CA ALA A 530 29.78 -119.04 -70.77
C ALA A 530 29.51 -117.68 -70.08
N GLY A 531 29.14 -116.64 -70.84
CA GLY A 531 28.88 -115.29 -70.33
C GLY A 531 27.44 -115.02 -69.92
N ARG A 532 26.51 -115.96 -70.16
CA ARG A 532 25.06 -115.76 -70.04
C ARG A 532 24.59 -115.36 -68.63
N GLY A 533 25.22 -115.91 -67.58
CA GLY A 533 24.94 -115.52 -66.19
C GLY A 533 25.46 -114.11 -65.85
N PHE A 534 26.60 -113.71 -66.43
CA PHE A 534 27.15 -112.36 -66.27
C PHE A 534 26.36 -111.30 -67.04
N ALA A 535 25.82 -111.63 -68.22
CA ALA A 535 24.99 -110.72 -69.01
C ALA A 535 23.72 -110.30 -68.26
N VAL A 536 23.04 -111.25 -67.57
CA VAL A 536 21.84 -110.95 -66.78
C VAL A 536 22.15 -110.03 -65.60
N VAL A 537 23.29 -110.22 -64.93
CA VAL A 537 23.73 -109.34 -63.84
C VAL A 537 24.08 -107.95 -64.37
N ALA A 538 24.75 -107.87 -65.52
CA ALA A 538 25.10 -106.60 -66.15
C ALA A 538 23.85 -105.80 -66.56
N ASP A 539 22.84 -106.43 -67.16
CA ASP A 539 21.55 -105.79 -67.48
C ASP A 539 20.81 -105.28 -66.23
N GLU A 540 20.82 -106.05 -65.13
CA GLU A 540 20.17 -105.62 -63.88
C GLU A 540 20.93 -104.46 -63.21
N VAL A 541 22.27 -104.44 -63.28
CA VAL A 541 23.08 -103.30 -62.82
C VAL A 541 22.84 -102.07 -63.69
N GLN A 542 22.72 -102.22 -65.02
CA GLN A 542 22.38 -101.13 -65.94
C GLN A 542 21.02 -100.53 -65.58
N ARG A 543 20.00 -101.38 -65.41
CA ARG A 543 18.64 -100.96 -65.04
C ARG A 543 18.60 -100.27 -63.67
N LEU A 544 19.41 -100.73 -62.72
CA LEU A 544 19.54 -100.08 -61.40
C LEU A 544 20.23 -98.72 -61.50
N ALA A 545 21.24 -98.59 -62.36
CA ALA A 545 21.93 -97.33 -62.64
C ALA A 545 20.99 -96.31 -63.30
N GLU A 546 20.23 -96.71 -64.33
CA GLU A 546 19.22 -95.86 -64.97
C GLU A 546 18.13 -95.40 -63.99
N ARG A 547 17.64 -96.30 -63.12
CA ARG A 547 16.70 -95.93 -62.04
C ARG A 547 17.31 -94.97 -61.02
N SER A 548 18.59 -95.14 -60.70
CA SER A 548 19.31 -94.26 -59.76
C SER A 548 19.55 -92.87 -60.36
N ALA A 549 19.89 -92.78 -61.65
CA ALA A 549 19.99 -91.53 -62.40
C ALA A 549 18.63 -90.80 -62.49
N ALA A 550 17.55 -91.53 -62.77
CA ALA A 550 16.21 -90.95 -62.80
C ALA A 550 15.77 -90.41 -61.42
N ALA A 551 16.08 -91.13 -60.33
CA ALA A 551 15.77 -90.69 -58.98
C ALA A 551 16.62 -89.49 -58.53
N THR A 552 17.93 -89.49 -58.83
CA THR A 552 18.82 -88.36 -58.53
C THR A 552 18.40 -87.10 -59.27
N LYS A 553 17.97 -87.19 -60.53
CA LYS A 553 17.44 -86.06 -61.29
C LYS A 553 16.15 -85.47 -60.69
N GLN A 554 15.29 -86.29 -60.10
CA GLN A 554 14.13 -85.81 -59.34
C GLN A 554 14.55 -85.09 -58.05
N ILE A 555 15.54 -85.64 -57.33
CA ILE A 555 16.10 -85.00 -56.14
C ILE A 555 16.78 -83.68 -56.50
N GLU A 556 17.52 -83.61 -57.61
CA GLU A 556 18.14 -82.38 -58.11
C GLU A 556 17.09 -81.28 -58.36
N GLY A 557 15.94 -81.64 -58.95
CA GLY A 557 14.82 -80.74 -59.12
C GLY A 557 14.25 -80.21 -57.79
N LEU A 558 14.10 -81.08 -56.79
CA LEU A 558 13.65 -80.69 -55.44
C LEU A 558 14.67 -79.78 -54.75
N VAL A 559 15.96 -80.09 -54.86
CA VAL A 559 17.04 -79.27 -54.28
C VAL A 559 17.07 -77.88 -54.91
N LYS A 560 16.94 -77.77 -56.24
CA LYS A 560 16.84 -76.47 -56.93
C LYS A 560 15.63 -75.67 -56.48
N ALA A 561 14.48 -76.34 -56.26
CA ALA A 561 13.30 -75.67 -55.72
C ALA A 561 13.56 -75.13 -54.30
N ILE A 562 14.15 -75.94 -53.41
CA ILE A 562 14.53 -75.50 -52.05
C ILE A 562 15.54 -74.33 -52.09
N GLN A 563 16.52 -74.36 -52.98
CA GLN A 563 17.48 -73.26 -53.18
C GLN A 563 16.78 -71.98 -53.63
N SER A 564 15.83 -72.08 -54.56
CA SER A 564 15.02 -70.93 -55.00
C SER A 564 14.18 -70.36 -53.85
N ASP A 565 13.43 -71.21 -53.14
CA ASP A 565 12.56 -70.82 -52.03
C ASP A 565 13.35 -70.21 -50.87
N THR A 566 14.53 -70.75 -50.56
CA THR A 566 15.42 -70.21 -49.51
C THR A 566 15.98 -68.84 -49.91
N ASN A 567 16.36 -68.64 -51.17
CA ASN A 567 16.81 -67.34 -51.66
C ASN A 567 15.68 -66.30 -51.64
N GLU A 568 14.47 -66.67 -52.08
CA GLU A 568 13.29 -65.79 -52.00
C GLU A 568 12.96 -65.42 -50.56
N ALA A 569 13.03 -66.38 -49.62
CA ALA A 569 12.82 -66.12 -48.21
C ALA A 569 13.87 -65.16 -47.61
N VAL A 570 15.14 -65.23 -48.02
CA VAL A 570 16.18 -64.27 -47.60
C VAL A 570 15.86 -62.87 -48.10
N VAL A 571 15.50 -62.70 -49.37
CA VAL A 571 15.12 -61.40 -49.95
C VAL A 571 13.90 -60.81 -49.21
N SER A 572 12.90 -61.65 -48.92
CA SER A 572 11.73 -61.24 -48.14
C SER A 572 12.09 -60.79 -46.72
N MET A 573 13.03 -61.47 -46.06
CA MET A 573 13.53 -61.07 -44.73
C MET A 573 14.29 -59.75 -44.75
N GLU A 574 15.08 -59.47 -45.79
CA GLU A 574 15.79 -58.18 -45.94
C GLU A 574 14.80 -57.03 -46.14
N SER A 575 13.76 -57.23 -46.97
CA SER A 575 12.66 -56.28 -47.14
C SER A 575 11.91 -56.03 -45.83
N THR A 576 11.56 -57.11 -45.10
CA THR A 576 10.87 -57.00 -43.80
C THR A 576 11.74 -56.27 -42.76
N THR A 577 13.05 -56.49 -42.77
CA THR A 577 13.99 -55.77 -41.89
C THR A 577 13.93 -54.27 -42.16
N THR A 578 13.88 -53.87 -43.43
CA THR A 578 13.77 -52.46 -43.83
C THR A 578 12.46 -51.84 -43.33
N GLU A 579 11.34 -52.55 -43.47
CA GLU A 579 10.04 -52.09 -42.98
C GLU A 579 9.97 -51.99 -41.45
N VAL A 580 10.57 -52.93 -40.72
CA VAL A 580 10.66 -52.86 -39.25
C VAL A 580 11.49 -51.67 -38.79
N VAL A 581 12.62 -51.39 -39.45
CA VAL A 581 13.44 -50.20 -39.16
C VAL A 581 12.67 -48.91 -39.45
N ARG A 582 11.93 -48.87 -40.57
CA ARG A 582 11.05 -47.73 -40.90
C ARG A 582 9.94 -47.55 -39.85
N GLY A 583 9.32 -48.65 -39.41
CA GLY A 583 8.31 -48.65 -38.36
C GLY A 583 8.85 -48.17 -37.00
N ALA A 584 10.04 -48.62 -36.62
CA ALA A 584 10.72 -48.16 -35.40
C ALA A 584 11.02 -46.65 -35.45
N ARG A 585 11.44 -46.13 -36.62
CA ARG A 585 11.68 -44.70 -36.81
C ARG A 585 10.39 -43.87 -36.68
N LEU A 586 9.30 -44.30 -37.32
CA LEU A 586 8.00 -43.61 -37.18
C LEU A 586 7.49 -43.61 -35.74
N ALA A 587 7.70 -44.71 -35.01
CA ALA A 587 7.38 -44.77 -33.58
C ALA A 587 8.26 -43.79 -32.79
N GLN A 588 9.57 -43.71 -33.06
CA GLN A 588 10.47 -42.73 -32.45
C GLN A 588 9.98 -41.30 -32.67
N ASP A 589 9.62 -40.94 -33.91
CA ASP A 589 9.13 -39.61 -34.26
C ASP A 589 7.82 -39.27 -33.50
N ALA A 590 6.92 -40.25 -33.35
CA ALA A 590 5.71 -40.08 -32.53
C ALA A 590 6.04 -39.90 -31.04
N GLY A 591 7.10 -40.54 -30.53
CA GLY A 591 7.59 -40.37 -29.17
C GLY A 591 8.09 -38.95 -28.90
N VAL A 592 8.87 -38.39 -29.83
CA VAL A 592 9.37 -37.00 -29.77
C VAL A 592 8.19 -36.01 -29.76
N ALA A 593 7.17 -36.22 -30.60
CA ALA A 593 5.99 -35.35 -30.62
C ALA A 593 5.21 -35.38 -29.29
N LEU A 594 5.17 -36.53 -28.60
CA LEU A 594 4.54 -36.64 -27.28
C LEU A 594 5.35 -35.93 -26.18
N GLU A 595 6.67 -35.99 -26.26
CA GLU A 595 7.57 -35.25 -25.35
C GLU A 595 7.45 -33.73 -25.53
N GLU A 596 7.25 -33.26 -26.77
CA GLU A 596 6.95 -31.86 -27.06
C GLU A 596 5.58 -31.45 -26.47
N ILE A 597 4.54 -32.29 -26.60
CA ILE A 597 3.23 -32.04 -25.97
C ILE A 597 3.36 -31.99 -24.44
N GLU A 598 4.15 -32.88 -23.84
CA GLU A 598 4.42 -32.88 -22.39
C GLU A 598 5.05 -31.55 -21.94
N THR A 599 6.07 -31.09 -22.68
CA THR A 599 6.76 -29.82 -22.41
C THR A 599 5.81 -28.63 -22.54
N VAL A 600 5.07 -28.54 -23.65
CA VAL A 600 4.12 -27.45 -23.90
C VAL A 600 2.99 -27.44 -22.86
N SER A 601 2.46 -28.60 -22.50
CA SER A 601 1.39 -28.72 -21.49
C SER A 601 1.89 -28.32 -20.10
N THR A 602 3.13 -28.67 -19.75
CA THR A 602 3.76 -28.25 -18.49
C THR A 602 3.93 -26.74 -18.42
N ASN A 603 4.43 -26.13 -19.50
CA ASN A 603 4.55 -24.68 -19.60
C ASN A 603 3.17 -23.99 -19.51
N LEU A 604 2.16 -24.56 -20.16
CA LEU A 604 0.79 -24.06 -20.13
C LEU A 604 0.19 -24.12 -18.71
N ALA A 605 0.44 -25.19 -17.96
CA ALA A 605 0.04 -25.29 -16.54
C ALA A 605 0.69 -24.17 -15.69
N SER A 606 1.99 -23.91 -15.89
CA SER A 606 2.71 -22.83 -15.20
C SER A 606 2.14 -21.43 -15.55
N LEU A 607 1.90 -21.15 -16.84
CA LEU A 607 1.30 -19.89 -17.28
C LEU A 607 -0.08 -19.67 -16.66
N ILE A 608 -0.90 -20.73 -16.60
CA ILE A 608 -2.23 -20.64 -16.02
C ILE A 608 -2.16 -20.41 -14.51
N GLN A 609 -1.20 -21.02 -13.81
CA GLN A 609 -0.97 -20.74 -12.40
C GLN A 609 -0.64 -19.26 -12.17
N ASN A 610 0.16 -18.65 -13.05
CA ASN A 610 0.45 -17.22 -13.01
C ASN A 610 -0.80 -16.37 -13.28
N ILE A 611 -1.65 -16.76 -14.23
CA ILE A 611 -2.95 -16.10 -14.47
C ILE A 611 -3.83 -16.17 -13.22
N SER A 612 -3.93 -17.32 -12.56
CA SER A 612 -4.70 -17.47 -11.32
C SER A 612 -4.16 -16.59 -10.20
N ASN A 613 -2.84 -16.49 -10.05
CA ASN A 613 -2.20 -15.59 -9.08
C ASN A 613 -2.51 -14.12 -9.38
N ALA A 614 -2.35 -13.70 -10.64
CA ALA A 614 -2.64 -12.33 -11.08
C ALA A 614 -4.13 -11.98 -10.89
N ALA A 615 -5.04 -12.90 -11.20
CA ALA A 615 -6.47 -12.72 -10.97
C ALA A 615 -6.76 -12.53 -9.47
N ARG A 616 -6.18 -13.34 -8.57
CA ARG A 616 -6.33 -13.15 -7.12
C ARG A 616 -5.85 -11.78 -6.64
N GLN A 617 -4.72 -11.29 -7.16
CA GLN A 617 -4.20 -9.97 -6.84
C GLN A 617 -5.13 -8.85 -7.37
N GLN A 618 -5.68 -9.00 -8.57
CA GLN A 618 -6.66 -8.06 -9.12
C GLN A 618 -7.95 -8.05 -8.31
N ALA A 619 -8.44 -9.19 -7.83
CA ALA A 619 -9.62 -9.27 -6.98
C ALA A 619 -9.42 -8.52 -5.66
N SER A 620 -8.24 -8.69 -5.03
CA SER A 620 -7.86 -7.93 -3.84
C SER A 620 -7.81 -6.42 -4.13
N SER A 621 -7.22 -6.03 -5.26
CA SER A 621 -7.15 -4.62 -5.67
C SER A 621 -8.54 -4.01 -5.92
N ALA A 622 -9.44 -4.75 -6.58
CA ALA A 622 -10.83 -4.36 -6.77
C ALA A 622 -11.56 -4.19 -5.41
N GLY A 623 -11.27 -5.07 -4.43
CA GLY A 623 -11.75 -4.92 -3.06
C GLY A 623 -11.29 -3.62 -2.40
N HIS A 624 -10.01 -3.26 -2.55
CA HIS A 624 -9.48 -1.98 -2.04
C HIS A 624 -10.11 -0.76 -2.72
N ILE A 625 -10.30 -0.81 -4.05
CA ILE A 625 -10.98 0.26 -4.80
C ILE A 625 -12.43 0.42 -4.32
N SER A 626 -13.16 -0.69 -4.15
CA SER A 626 -14.52 -0.67 -3.63
C SER A 626 -14.62 -0.02 -2.25
N ASN A 627 -13.69 -0.38 -1.34
CA ASN A 627 -13.63 0.25 -0.02
C ASN A 627 -13.32 1.76 -0.12
N THR A 628 -12.40 2.14 -1.00
CA THR A 628 -12.06 3.55 -1.23
C THR A 628 -13.26 4.32 -1.77
N MET A 629 -14.04 3.74 -2.68
CA MET A 629 -15.27 4.38 -3.19
C MET A 629 -16.32 4.59 -2.09
N ASN A 630 -16.45 3.66 -1.15
CA ASN A 630 -17.33 3.85 0.02
C ASN A 630 -16.89 5.04 0.89
N VAL A 631 -15.58 5.20 1.11
CA VAL A 631 -15.03 6.36 1.85
C VAL A 631 -15.29 7.66 1.09
N ILE A 632 -15.06 7.68 -0.23
CA ILE A 632 -15.34 8.87 -1.04
C ILE A 632 -16.85 9.19 -1.00
N GLN A 633 -17.73 8.19 -1.09
CA GLN A 633 -19.18 8.38 -0.97
C GLN A 633 -19.55 9.06 0.37
N GLU A 634 -18.93 8.64 1.48
CA GLU A 634 -19.14 9.25 2.80
C GLU A 634 -18.65 10.70 2.83
N ILE A 635 -17.45 10.98 2.33
CA ILE A 635 -16.89 12.34 2.25
C ILE A 635 -17.78 13.23 1.39
N THR A 636 -18.25 12.75 0.24
CA THR A 636 -19.14 13.50 -0.65
C THR A 636 -20.47 13.81 0.04
N SER A 637 -21.03 12.86 0.80
CA SER A 637 -22.25 13.08 1.60
C SER A 637 -22.04 14.14 2.69
N GLN A 638 -20.92 14.07 3.42
CA GLN A 638 -20.55 15.07 4.43
C GLN A 638 -20.32 16.46 3.79
N THR A 639 -19.69 16.50 2.62
CA THR A 639 -19.44 17.73 1.86
C THR A 639 -20.74 18.36 1.41
N SER A 640 -21.67 17.58 0.86
CA SER A 640 -23.00 18.05 0.48
C SER A 640 -23.75 18.64 1.69
N ALA A 641 -23.78 17.91 2.82
CA ALA A 641 -24.42 18.36 4.04
C ALA A 641 -23.79 19.64 4.63
N GLY A 642 -22.45 19.70 4.68
CA GLY A 642 -21.70 20.87 5.16
C GLY A 642 -21.90 22.09 4.28
N THR A 643 -21.97 21.88 2.96
CA THR A 643 -22.23 22.94 1.99
C THR A 643 -23.66 23.47 2.12
N GLN A 644 -24.64 22.59 2.32
CA GLN A 644 -26.03 22.99 2.60
C GLN A 644 -26.14 23.84 3.88
N ALA A 645 -25.44 23.44 4.95
CA ALA A 645 -25.38 24.18 6.20
C ALA A 645 -24.68 25.54 6.04
N THR A 646 -23.65 25.60 5.19
CA THR A 646 -22.95 26.84 4.82
C THR A 646 -23.88 27.78 4.07
N ALA A 647 -24.60 27.29 3.05
CA ALA A 647 -25.60 28.07 2.31
C ALA A 647 -26.68 28.66 3.24
N GLN A 648 -27.11 27.89 4.25
CA GLN A 648 -28.06 28.37 5.26
C GLN A 648 -27.45 29.45 6.16
N SER A 649 -26.22 29.25 6.65
CA SER A 649 -25.53 30.20 7.52
C SER A 649 -25.26 31.53 6.82
N ILE A 650 -24.89 31.48 5.55
CA ILE A 650 -24.68 32.65 4.70
C ILE A 650 -26.02 33.36 4.42
N GLY A 651 -27.11 32.60 4.25
CA GLY A 651 -28.45 33.19 4.19
C GLY A 651 -28.81 34.00 5.43
N ASN A 652 -28.46 33.49 6.62
CA ASN A 652 -28.64 34.23 7.87
C ASN A 652 -27.73 35.47 7.96
N LEU A 653 -26.51 35.41 7.40
CA LEU A 653 -25.59 36.54 7.34
C LEU A 653 -26.14 37.65 6.44
N ALA A 654 -26.64 37.30 5.26
CA ALA A 654 -27.32 38.23 4.36
C ALA A 654 -28.53 38.90 5.04
N GLN A 655 -29.33 38.13 5.79
CA GLN A 655 -30.43 38.66 6.58
C GLN A 655 -29.96 39.62 7.68
N THR A 656 -28.86 39.30 8.36
CA THR A 656 -28.27 40.13 9.41
C THR A 656 -27.72 41.44 8.85
N ALA A 657 -27.05 41.38 7.69
CA ALA A 657 -26.57 42.55 6.97
C ALA A 657 -27.73 43.46 6.54
N SER A 658 -28.83 42.87 6.06
CA SER A 658 -30.06 43.63 5.79
C SER A 658 -30.64 44.28 7.05
N ALA A 659 -30.69 43.57 8.18
CA ALA A 659 -31.18 44.12 9.44
C ALA A 659 -30.28 45.24 9.99
N LEU A 660 -28.96 45.13 9.82
CA LEU A 660 -28.01 46.19 10.12
C LEU A 660 -28.29 47.42 9.27
N ARG A 661 -28.48 47.23 7.95
CA ARG A 661 -28.85 48.29 7.02
C ARG A 661 -30.15 49.01 7.44
N ASP A 662 -31.17 48.25 7.81
CA ASP A 662 -32.45 48.79 8.27
C ASP A 662 -32.30 49.54 9.61
N SER A 663 -31.38 49.11 10.47
CA SER A 663 -31.11 49.77 11.76
C SER A 663 -30.40 51.12 11.59
N VAL A 664 -29.54 51.27 10.56
CA VAL A 664 -28.93 52.58 10.22
C VAL A 664 -29.82 53.43 9.30
N ALA A 665 -30.81 52.86 8.63
CA ALA A 665 -31.77 53.60 7.80
C ALA A 665 -32.65 54.57 8.61
N GLY A 666 -32.73 54.41 9.92
CA GLY A 666 -33.36 55.38 10.83
C GLY A 666 -32.61 56.72 10.91
N PHE A 667 -31.33 56.77 10.52
CA PHE A 667 -30.58 58.01 10.44
C PHE A 667 -30.74 58.65 9.05
N LYS A 668 -31.24 59.89 9.01
CA LYS A 668 -31.39 60.62 7.74
C LYS A 668 -30.08 61.29 7.37
N LEU A 669 -29.51 60.87 6.25
CA LEU A 669 -28.34 61.50 5.66
C LEU A 669 -28.77 62.59 4.66
N PRO A 670 -27.96 63.66 4.48
CA PRO A 670 -28.22 64.67 3.46
C PRO A 670 -28.21 64.03 2.07
N SER A 671 -29.14 64.46 1.21
CA SER A 671 -29.19 64.07 -0.21
C SER A 671 -27.87 64.43 -0.90
N HIS A 672 -27.37 63.53 -1.74
CA HIS A 672 -26.13 63.73 -2.50
C HIS A 672 -26.15 64.93 -3.47
N ASP A 673 -27.29 65.61 -3.62
CA ASP A 673 -27.47 66.79 -4.47
C ASP A 673 -27.18 68.13 -3.74
N ASP A 674 -26.92 68.14 -2.42
CA ASP A 674 -26.79 69.38 -1.62
C ASP A 674 -25.34 69.71 -1.17
N VAL A 675 -24.31 69.00 -1.67
CA VAL A 675 -22.91 69.24 -1.31
C VAL A 675 -22.10 69.73 -2.53
N ASP A 676 -22.38 70.95 -2.98
CA ASP A 676 -21.44 71.72 -3.80
C ASP A 676 -20.54 72.56 -2.86
N GLY A 677 -19.44 71.96 -2.38
CA GLY A 677 -18.45 72.69 -1.60
C GLY A 677 -17.49 71.82 -0.81
N GLU A 678 -16.32 71.58 -1.40
CA GLU A 678 -15.06 71.27 -0.71
C GLU A 678 -15.00 69.92 0.06
N SER A 679 -14.78 68.83 -0.67
CA SER A 679 -14.36 67.54 -0.07
C SER A 679 -13.30 66.83 -0.93
N ASP A 680 -12.17 67.49 -1.20
CA ASP A 680 -10.97 66.89 -1.81
C ASP A 680 -10.11 66.07 -0.80
N LEU A 681 -10.65 65.66 0.35
CA LEU A 681 -9.82 65.09 1.45
C LEU A 681 -10.13 63.64 1.87
N TYR A 682 -11.05 62.92 1.24
CA TYR A 682 -11.41 61.56 1.68
C TYR A 682 -11.55 60.53 0.56
N ASP A 683 -10.91 60.77 -0.60
CA ASP A 683 -10.89 59.80 -1.71
C ASP A 683 -9.63 58.91 -1.71
N GLY A 684 -8.72 59.11 -0.74
CA GLY A 684 -7.42 58.42 -0.71
C GLY A 684 -7.42 57.02 -0.10
N ASP A 685 -8.33 56.72 0.84
CA ASP A 685 -8.28 55.47 1.63
C ASP A 685 -9.19 54.35 1.09
N LEU A 686 -10.10 54.64 0.17
CA LEU A 686 -10.95 53.60 -0.46
C LEU A 686 -10.23 52.87 -1.61
N ALA A 687 -9.22 53.49 -2.22
CA ALA A 687 -8.41 52.84 -3.26
C ALA A 687 -7.47 51.76 -2.70
N GLN A 688 -6.99 51.90 -1.46
CA GLN A 688 -6.03 50.96 -0.86
C GLN A 688 -6.65 49.63 -0.40
N LEU A 689 -7.96 49.57 -0.15
CA LEU A 689 -8.65 48.31 0.18
C LEU A 689 -8.93 47.43 -1.04
N SER A 690 -8.91 48.00 -2.25
CA SER A 690 -9.08 47.25 -3.50
C SER A 690 -7.79 46.59 -4.02
N GLU A 691 -6.61 46.99 -3.51
CA GLU A 691 -5.32 46.42 -3.93
C GLU A 691 -4.92 45.16 -3.14
N GLU A 692 -5.59 44.84 -2.04
CA GLU A 692 -5.19 43.72 -1.14
C GLU A 692 -5.97 42.42 -1.37
N PHE A 693 -6.98 42.43 -2.25
CA PHE A 693 -7.66 41.23 -2.74
C PHE A 693 -7.83 41.30 -4.26
N PRO A 694 -7.06 40.54 -5.05
CA PRO A 694 -7.30 40.48 -6.48
C PRO A 694 -8.68 39.84 -6.70
N MET A 695 -9.59 40.58 -7.32
CA MET A 695 -10.73 39.98 -8.00
C MET A 695 -10.17 38.94 -8.97
N LEU A 696 -10.57 37.68 -8.79
CA LEU A 696 -10.28 36.64 -9.77
C LEU A 696 -10.94 37.07 -11.08
N ASP A 697 -10.12 37.38 -12.09
CA ASP A 697 -10.59 37.64 -13.44
C ASP A 697 -11.40 36.44 -13.94
N ASP A 698 -12.67 36.69 -14.29
CA ASP A 698 -13.58 35.72 -14.93
C ASP A 698 -12.98 35.13 -16.22
N GLU A 699 -12.00 35.79 -16.85
CA GLU A 699 -11.32 35.28 -18.05
C GLU A 699 -10.48 34.01 -17.79
N ALA A 700 -9.96 33.79 -16.57
CA ALA A 700 -9.20 32.58 -16.26
C ALA A 700 -10.10 31.35 -16.06
N ALA A 701 -11.35 31.55 -15.61
CA ALA A 701 -12.33 30.47 -15.43
C ALA A 701 -12.96 30.04 -16.76
N GLU A 702 -13.15 30.95 -17.72
CA GLU A 702 -13.63 30.61 -19.07
C GLU A 702 -12.58 29.84 -19.88
N ASP A 703 -11.29 30.20 -19.80
CA ASP A 703 -10.21 29.48 -20.52
C ASP A 703 -10.00 28.04 -19.98
N GLU A 704 -10.22 27.82 -18.68
CA GLU A 704 -10.10 26.50 -18.06
C GLU A 704 -11.31 25.60 -18.39
N LEU A 705 -12.51 26.18 -18.51
CA LEU A 705 -13.73 25.50 -18.97
C LEU A 705 -13.68 25.14 -20.47
N ASP A 706 -13.10 26.01 -21.32
CA ASP A 706 -12.91 25.72 -22.74
C ASP A 706 -11.83 24.65 -22.98
N MET A 707 -10.79 24.57 -22.14
CA MET A 707 -9.82 23.47 -22.17
C MET A 707 -10.42 22.13 -21.71
N LEU A 708 -11.27 22.13 -20.67
CA LEU A 708 -11.94 20.91 -20.19
C LEU A 708 -12.97 20.37 -21.21
N THR A 709 -13.74 21.25 -21.86
CA THR A 709 -14.68 20.83 -22.91
C THR A 709 -13.97 20.40 -24.21
N ALA A 710 -12.78 20.94 -24.51
CA ALA A 710 -11.93 20.46 -25.60
C ALA A 710 -11.34 19.05 -25.31
N ALA A 711 -10.95 18.78 -24.06
CA ALA A 711 -10.47 17.46 -23.63
C ALA A 711 -11.58 16.40 -23.68
N GLU A 712 -12.81 16.73 -23.28
CA GLU A 712 -13.98 15.83 -23.41
C GLU A 712 -14.35 15.53 -24.87
N ARG A 713 -14.20 16.50 -25.78
CA ARG A 713 -14.41 16.29 -27.22
C ARG A 713 -13.32 15.43 -27.86
N SER A 714 -12.08 15.52 -27.37
CA SER A 714 -10.97 14.66 -27.82
C SER A 714 -11.09 13.23 -27.30
N GLY A 715 -11.57 13.03 -26.07
CA GLY A 715 -11.81 11.70 -25.49
C GLY A 715 -12.93 10.93 -26.20
N ARG A 716 -14.00 11.62 -26.62
CA ARG A 716 -15.11 11.01 -27.38
C ARG A 716 -14.83 10.68 -28.84
N ALA A 717 -13.71 11.13 -29.39
CA ALA A 717 -13.28 10.80 -30.76
C ALA A 717 -12.30 9.60 -30.82
N MET A 718 -11.84 9.10 -29.66
CA MET A 718 -10.91 7.96 -29.54
C MET A 718 -11.53 6.70 -28.89
N ALA A 719 -12.83 6.72 -28.60
CA ALA A 719 -13.66 5.53 -28.34
C ALA A 719 -14.60 5.32 -29.53
#